data_AF-A0A1V3ZY59-F1
#
_entry.id   AF-A0A1V3ZY59-F1
#
_cell.length_a   1.000
_cell.length_b   1.000
_cell.length_c   1.000
_cell.angle_alpha   90.00
_cell.angle_beta   90.00
_cell.angle_gamma   90.00
#
_symmetry.space_group_name_H-M   'P 1'
#
loop_
_entity.id
_entity.type
_entity.pdbx_description
1 polymer ?
#
loop_
_entity_poly.entity_id
_entity_poly.type
_entity_poly.pdbx_seq_one_letter_code
_entity_poly.pdbx_strand_id
1 'polypeptide(L)'
;QRTRHWINTDPTSAPSASAASAGASGAGGAESDFWKAVESEDVDALSEMLSLGDQEPQDSHGVLRPALSLLSGWRRAQVTRATVDSWRYQVSWRPQAYDSALPRSGSSDVAGRWIVVTPAGYGDHPWAVASMRALADGGAQVSQISADADLASNPEPLARLLEAEARRDGGRPAGVLSFLALDCGETVEGREELQRTPLSGTAATLGLVQAMVDVELAASLWCVTSGAVSVGRADRIRDADQAHVWGLGQVAGLEHPEWWGGLIDLPEEPDSRTVGRLAQVLANASRALMTGAPPREDQVALRPSGVFVRRLTRAAPASHAPGAGSWSSDGPALITGGTGALGAHVARWLLRSGINHLVLVSRRGAGAPGADELRSELLGLAGPEGKVEIRGCDVSDRDDLSALVESLDEAGTPVRSVFHTAGIGTTASLVDSDVEALTQACAAKSHGARHLDHVFHDRELDAFVLFSSGAGVWGGGGQGAYAAANSSLDALAQYRRSRGLHALSVAWGTWGGGGMAAQGAAEEQLRRLGLPAMEPTQAVEALRHSLGLDETTVTVADIDWEVFAPTLSAARRRPLISDLAEARAALDGDPLAPGSAPKAASRTGTRSDDLLQRLTALSTGERDRVLLDLVRAEAAAVLGHSGSDSVAAHRAFKELGFDSLTAVQLRNRLKSATGLLLPTTLVFDHPSPRALVAHLKNELLGDDTSAGPLTASEKERARDGSRSSAAEEGDADPLVIVSMSCRFPGAANSPEQLWSLIAEGRDAVSEFPGDRGWDLDRLYDPQLSRSGTSYTREGSFVTDVAEFDADFFGISPREAVAMDPQQRLLLETSWEVFERAGIAVDDLRESRTGVFIGAATSYYGTGPVSAGSGSDGAEGTDGFLLTGTATAVLSGRISYTFGLEGPAVTIDTACSSSLVSLHMAAQALRNGECTMALVGGVTVMATPAAFVEFSRQRGLAADGRCKAFSADADGTGWGEGAGVVLVERLSDARRNGHPVLAVVCGTAVNQDGASNGLSAPNGPSQQRVIRQALANAGLQPGDVDAVEAHGTGTRLGDPIEAQALLATYGQDRDADRPLWLGTVKSNIGHTQSAAGLAGIIKMVMAMRHGTLPRTLHIGEPTPHVEWSAGAVSLLSKDQEWPSGTERTRRAGVSAFGVSGTNAHVILEEAPGEAVEGTDDGTTLNTTTDIGTGTEPAAVPTPWVLSART
;
A
#
# COMPACT_ATOMS: atom_id res chain seq x y z
N GLN A 1 24.16 0.71 -19.78
CA GLN A 1 24.83 -0.33 -18.96
C GLN A 1 23.94 -1.55 -18.99
N ARG A 2 24.36 -2.66 -19.60
CA ARG A 2 23.60 -3.93 -19.62
C ARG A 2 24.28 -4.89 -18.66
N THR A 3 23.71 -5.08 -17.49
CA THR A 3 24.11 -6.15 -16.56
C THR A 3 23.24 -7.38 -16.80
N ARG A 4 23.88 -8.55 -16.87
CA ARG A 4 23.22 -9.85 -16.98
C ARG A 4 22.84 -10.32 -15.58
N HIS A 5 21.62 -10.82 -15.41
CA HIS A 5 21.16 -11.47 -14.18
C HIS A 5 20.99 -12.96 -14.47
N TRP A 6 21.86 -13.78 -13.87
CA TRP A 6 21.65 -15.22 -13.67
C TRP A 6 21.90 -15.50 -12.19
N ILE A 7 21.17 -16.46 -11.64
CA ILE A 7 21.40 -16.96 -10.28
C ILE A 7 22.70 -17.76 -10.30
N ASN A 8 23.71 -17.30 -9.55
CA ASN A 8 24.85 -18.12 -9.18
C ASN A 8 25.31 -17.78 -7.76
N THR A 9 25.64 -18.84 -7.05
CA THR A 9 26.01 -18.94 -5.64
C THR A 9 27.46 -18.52 -5.36
N ASP A 10 27.64 -18.01 -4.13
CA ASP A 10 28.86 -17.84 -3.32
C ASP A 10 29.62 -16.48 -3.23
N PRO A 11 30.22 -16.20 -2.05
CA PRO A 11 30.37 -14.85 -1.48
C PRO A 11 31.83 -14.36 -1.46
N THR A 12 32.02 -13.04 -1.41
CA THR A 12 33.03 -12.30 -0.61
C THR A 12 33.26 -10.88 -1.16
N SER A 13 33.06 -9.86 -0.31
CA SER A 13 33.98 -8.72 -0.07
C SER A 13 33.25 -7.58 0.65
N ALA A 14 33.85 -7.12 1.75
CA ALA A 14 33.36 -6.05 2.62
C ALA A 14 33.71 -4.64 2.06
N PRO A 15 32.99 -3.56 2.47
CA PRO A 15 33.22 -2.21 1.96
C PRO A 15 34.21 -1.38 2.80
N SER A 16 34.91 -0.46 2.13
CA SER A 16 35.84 0.53 2.70
C SER A 16 35.11 1.79 3.19
N ALA A 17 35.58 2.32 4.32
CA ALA A 17 35.11 3.58 4.91
C ALA A 17 36.03 4.76 4.53
N SER A 18 35.43 5.90 4.22
CA SER A 18 36.02 7.24 4.07
C SER A 18 34.87 8.23 4.21
N ALA A 19 34.93 9.37 4.88
CA ALA A 19 35.90 10.01 5.78
C ALA A 19 35.15 11.26 6.29
N ALA A 20 35.36 11.67 7.55
CA ALA A 20 34.90 12.97 8.03
C ALA A 20 35.99 13.70 8.83
N SER A 21 36.05 15.00 8.56
CA SER A 21 36.61 16.10 9.34
C SER A 21 37.99 16.66 8.94
N ALA A 22 37.91 17.88 8.37
CA ALA A 22 38.97 18.87 8.33
C ALA A 22 38.59 20.00 9.30
N GLY A 23 39.48 20.39 10.21
CA GLY A 23 39.23 21.55 11.08
C GLY A 23 40.09 21.73 12.33
N ALA A 24 41.37 21.36 12.36
CA ALA A 24 42.32 21.86 13.37
C ALA A 24 43.62 22.29 12.69
N SER A 25 43.81 23.60 12.57
CA SER A 25 44.97 24.23 11.96
C SER A 25 46.24 24.00 12.79
N GLY A 26 47.26 23.38 12.20
CA GLY A 26 48.67 23.57 12.55
C GLY A 26 49.39 22.49 13.34
N ALA A 27 48.68 21.56 14.00
CA ALA A 27 49.29 20.49 14.81
C ALA A 27 48.80 19.06 14.47
N GLY A 28 47.79 18.92 13.61
CA GLY A 28 47.03 17.68 13.45
C GLY A 28 47.75 16.52 12.75
N GLY A 29 48.84 16.74 12.01
CA GLY A 29 49.55 15.66 11.31
C GLY A 29 50.25 14.71 12.28
N ALA A 30 51.17 15.24 13.08
CA ALA A 30 51.93 14.44 14.05
C ALA A 30 51.05 13.86 15.17
N GLU A 31 50.04 14.60 15.62
CA GLU A 31 49.08 14.10 16.61
C GLU A 31 48.17 13.00 16.04
N SER A 32 47.70 13.16 14.79
CA SER A 32 46.91 12.11 14.13
C SER A 32 47.73 10.85 13.88
N ASP A 33 48.98 10.99 13.45
CA ASP A 33 49.85 9.85 13.16
C ASP A 33 50.27 9.12 14.46
N PHE A 34 50.50 9.85 15.55
CA PHE A 34 50.68 9.28 16.89
C PHE A 34 49.47 8.44 17.32
N TRP A 35 48.25 8.99 17.23
CA TRP A 35 47.05 8.25 17.64
C TRP A 35 46.75 7.07 16.72
N LYS A 36 47.05 7.15 15.42
CA LYS A 36 46.97 5.98 14.52
C LYS A 36 47.89 4.85 14.97
N ALA A 37 49.15 5.15 15.30
CA ALA A 37 50.11 4.14 15.79
C ALA A 37 49.66 3.52 17.13
N VAL A 38 49.05 4.32 18.02
CA VAL A 38 48.46 3.84 19.27
C VAL A 38 47.24 2.94 19.03
N GLU A 39 46.35 3.31 18.11
CA GLU A 39 45.14 2.55 17.80
C GLU A 39 45.43 1.22 17.07
N SER A 40 46.46 1.18 16.21
CA SER A 40 46.91 -0.04 15.52
C SER A 40 47.83 -0.93 16.37
N GLU A 41 48.13 -0.53 17.61
CA GLU A 41 49.12 -1.18 18.49
C GLU A 41 50.50 -1.38 17.80
N ASP A 42 50.90 -0.41 16.96
CA ASP A 42 52.14 -0.43 16.20
C ASP A 42 53.32 0.12 17.04
N VAL A 43 54.05 -0.81 17.67
CA VAL A 43 55.20 -0.50 18.53
C VAL A 43 56.36 0.09 17.74
N ASP A 44 56.56 -0.33 16.49
CA ASP A 44 57.68 0.11 15.66
C ASP A 44 57.48 1.57 15.22
N ALA A 45 56.28 1.89 14.73
CA ALA A 45 55.91 3.26 14.35
C ALA A 45 55.97 4.23 15.55
N LEU A 46 55.51 3.79 16.73
CA LEU A 46 55.55 4.62 17.94
C LEU A 46 56.98 4.84 18.46
N SER A 47 57.84 3.81 18.39
CA SER A 47 59.25 3.90 18.78
C SER A 47 60.02 4.88 17.89
N GLU A 48 59.76 4.85 16.59
CA GLU A 48 60.32 5.78 15.61
C GLU A 48 59.85 7.23 15.87
N MET A 49 58.56 7.44 16.14
CA MET A 49 58.00 8.77 16.46
C MET A 49 58.54 9.37 17.76
N LEU A 50 58.77 8.57 18.79
CA LEU A 50 59.31 9.02 20.08
C LEU A 50 60.84 9.20 20.08
N SER A 51 61.49 8.94 18.94
CA SER A 51 62.95 9.06 18.78
C SER A 51 63.73 8.28 19.84
N LEU A 52 63.23 7.11 20.24
CA LEU A 52 63.89 6.21 21.20
C LEU A 52 65.01 5.46 20.46
N GLY A 53 66.10 6.16 20.17
CA GLY A 53 67.25 5.62 19.44
C GLY A 53 68.15 4.70 20.29
N ASP A 54 68.55 3.57 19.71
CA ASP A 54 69.76 2.75 19.96
C ASP A 54 70.28 2.63 21.42
N GLN A 55 69.38 2.52 22.40
CA GLN A 55 69.68 1.93 23.70
C GLN A 55 68.89 0.63 23.80
N GLU A 56 69.62 -0.48 23.67
CA GLU A 56 69.19 -1.89 23.64
C GLU A 56 67.72 -2.16 23.20
N PRO A 57 67.49 -2.62 21.95
CA PRO A 57 66.17 -2.88 21.37
C PRO A 57 65.25 -3.79 22.19
N GLN A 58 65.80 -4.60 23.10
CA GLN A 58 65.06 -5.57 23.89
C GLN A 58 64.35 -4.95 25.12
N ASP A 59 64.84 -3.83 25.66
CA ASP A 59 64.23 -3.18 26.84
C ASP A 59 63.14 -2.15 26.44
N SER A 60 63.34 -1.41 25.35
CA SER A 60 62.40 -0.38 24.89
C SER A 60 61.06 -0.96 24.40
N HIS A 61 61.10 -2.06 23.64
CA HIS A 61 59.88 -2.75 23.18
C HIS A 61 59.15 -3.47 24.34
N GLY A 62 59.88 -3.91 25.37
CA GLY A 62 59.32 -4.54 26.57
C GLY A 62 58.50 -3.58 27.44
N VAL A 63 58.87 -2.30 27.49
CA VAL A 63 58.16 -1.25 28.24
C VAL A 63 57.04 -0.60 27.42
N LEU A 64 57.27 -0.36 26.12
CA LEU A 64 56.30 0.30 25.25
C LEU A 64 55.09 -0.58 24.96
N ARG A 65 55.24 -1.90 24.82
CA ARG A 65 54.13 -2.78 24.42
C ARG A 65 52.99 -2.83 25.46
N PRO A 66 53.26 -3.00 26.78
CA PRO A 66 52.22 -2.88 27.80
C PRO A 66 51.61 -1.47 27.88
N ALA A 67 52.45 -0.42 27.75
CA ALA A 67 51.98 0.96 27.74
C ALA A 67 51.09 1.27 26.52
N LEU A 68 51.41 0.69 25.36
CA LEU A 68 50.66 0.83 24.11
C LEU A 68 49.30 0.16 24.19
N SER A 69 49.23 -1.06 24.73
CA SER A 69 47.93 -1.71 24.97
C SER A 69 47.07 -0.93 25.97
N LEU A 70 47.67 -0.33 27.01
CA LEU A 70 46.96 0.55 27.95
C LEU A 70 46.49 1.86 27.30
N LEU A 71 47.33 2.50 26.49
CA LEU A 71 47.00 3.75 25.77
C LEU A 71 45.97 3.51 24.65
N SER A 72 46.08 2.40 23.93
CA SER A 72 45.08 1.95 22.95
C SER A 72 43.75 1.66 23.62
N GLY A 73 43.76 0.94 24.75
CA GLY A 73 42.58 0.70 25.56
C GLY A 73 41.95 1.99 26.08
N TRP A 74 42.77 2.91 26.59
CA TRP A 74 42.32 4.23 27.05
C TRP A 74 41.74 5.06 25.90
N ARG A 75 42.40 5.10 24.74
CA ARG A 75 41.95 5.86 23.56
C ARG A 75 40.64 5.30 23.01
N ARG A 76 40.52 3.98 22.86
CA ARG A 76 39.28 3.32 22.47
C ARG A 76 38.15 3.63 23.45
N ALA A 77 38.42 3.61 24.76
CA ALA A 77 37.44 4.00 25.76
C ALA A 77 37.01 5.48 25.65
N GLN A 78 37.95 6.39 25.36
CA GLN A 78 37.65 7.82 25.14
C GLN A 78 36.82 8.04 23.86
N VAL A 79 37.17 7.38 22.75
CA VAL A 79 36.41 7.47 21.49
C VAL A 79 35.00 6.91 21.68
N THR A 80 34.86 5.72 22.25
CA THR A 80 33.55 5.14 22.56
C THR A 80 32.72 6.06 23.46
N ARG A 81 33.33 6.66 24.50
CA ARG A 81 32.64 7.61 25.37
C ARG A 81 32.18 8.86 24.60
N ALA A 82 33.04 9.46 23.78
CA ALA A 82 32.70 10.64 22.99
C ALA A 82 31.55 10.34 22.01
N THR A 83 31.57 9.17 21.36
CA THR A 83 30.47 8.69 20.52
C THR A 83 29.18 8.53 21.32
N VAL A 84 29.22 7.84 22.45
CA VAL A 84 28.05 7.65 23.34
C VAL A 84 27.49 8.98 23.84
N ASP A 85 28.34 9.92 24.26
CA ASP A 85 27.88 11.25 24.70
C ASP A 85 27.22 12.03 23.55
N SER A 86 27.69 11.84 22.31
CA SER A 86 27.08 12.47 21.13
C SER A 86 25.68 11.93 20.81
N TRP A 87 25.37 10.69 21.22
CA TRP A 87 24.07 10.03 21.02
C TRP A 87 23.05 10.33 22.11
N ARG A 88 23.42 11.02 23.19
CA ARG A 88 22.55 11.22 24.36
C ARG A 88 21.78 12.54 24.30
N TYR A 89 20.47 12.43 24.39
CA TYR A 89 19.50 13.52 24.41
C TYR A 89 18.55 13.36 25.59
N GLN A 90 17.85 14.45 25.94
CA GLN A 90 16.85 14.46 26.98
C GLN A 90 15.69 15.38 26.59
N VAL A 91 14.49 14.98 26.99
CA VAL A 91 13.30 15.83 26.95
C VAL A 91 13.38 16.82 28.11
N SER A 92 13.24 18.10 27.81
CA SER A 92 13.23 19.21 28.76
C SER A 92 11.97 20.04 28.57
N TRP A 93 11.48 20.59 29.68
CA TRP A 93 10.32 21.49 29.70
C TRP A 93 10.79 22.91 29.97
N ARG A 94 10.68 23.78 28.96
CA ARG A 94 11.17 25.17 29.05
C ARG A 94 10.02 26.10 29.41
N PRO A 95 10.18 27.03 30.36
CA PRO A 95 9.16 28.04 30.63
C PRO A 95 9.03 28.95 29.40
N GLN A 96 7.81 29.08 28.88
CA GLN A 96 7.51 29.93 27.75
C GLN A 96 6.85 31.22 28.25
N ALA A 97 7.45 32.36 27.89
CA ALA A 97 6.81 33.65 28.12
C ALA A 97 5.64 33.80 27.15
N TYR A 98 4.43 33.82 27.68
CA TYR A 98 3.25 34.30 26.99
C TYR A 98 2.99 35.74 27.46
N ASP A 99 2.48 36.59 26.57
CA ASP A 99 2.25 38.00 26.90
C ASP A 99 1.35 38.11 28.14
N SER A 100 1.78 38.88 29.12
CA SER A 100 1.21 38.92 30.47
C SER A 100 -0.21 39.51 30.54
N ALA A 101 -0.70 40.08 29.44
CA ALA A 101 -2.08 40.46 29.30
C ALA A 101 -2.94 39.21 29.07
N LEU A 102 -3.54 38.69 30.16
CA LEU A 102 -4.69 37.78 30.06
C LEU A 102 -5.68 38.36 29.03
N PRO A 103 -6.29 37.53 28.15
CA PRO A 103 -7.35 38.00 27.27
C PRO A 103 -8.36 38.80 28.10
N ARG A 104 -8.60 40.06 27.74
CA ARG A 104 -9.60 40.86 28.44
C ARG A 104 -10.94 40.20 28.17
N SER A 105 -11.74 39.94 29.22
CA SER A 105 -13.12 39.44 29.05
C SER A 105 -13.82 40.25 27.94
N GLY A 106 -14.27 39.58 26.88
CA GLY A 106 -14.86 40.21 25.68
C GLY A 106 -13.91 40.50 24.50
N SER A 107 -12.62 40.13 24.54
CA SER A 107 -11.74 40.15 23.35
C SER A 107 -12.01 38.92 22.47
N SER A 108 -12.23 39.10 21.17
CA SER A 108 -12.48 38.04 20.18
C SER A 108 -11.22 37.25 19.81
N ASP A 109 -10.47 36.81 20.81
CA ASP A 109 -9.14 36.22 20.67
C ASP A 109 -9.18 34.73 20.32
N VAL A 110 -10.29 34.06 20.68
CA VAL A 110 -10.60 32.66 20.38
C VAL A 110 -11.91 32.57 19.56
N ALA A 111 -12.12 33.52 18.65
CA ALA A 111 -13.36 33.59 17.87
C ALA A 111 -13.58 32.35 16.99
N GLY A 112 -14.85 32.05 16.70
CA GLY A 112 -15.26 30.88 15.92
C GLY A 112 -15.92 29.80 16.78
N ARG A 113 -16.29 28.68 16.15
CA ARG A 113 -16.94 27.56 16.84
C ARG A 113 -15.92 26.56 17.37
N TRP A 114 -16.05 26.15 18.63
CA TRP A 114 -15.21 25.14 19.25
C TRP A 114 -16.04 23.95 19.70
N ILE A 115 -15.57 22.75 19.38
CA ILE A 115 -16.20 21.50 19.79
C ILE A 115 -15.38 20.93 20.95
N VAL A 116 -16.01 20.74 22.11
CA VAL A 116 -15.40 20.10 23.28
C VAL A 116 -15.87 18.65 23.34
N VAL A 117 -14.94 17.71 23.22
CA VAL A 117 -15.23 16.27 23.24
C VAL A 117 -14.85 15.72 24.60
N THR A 118 -15.81 15.14 25.33
CA THR A 118 -15.59 14.55 26.66
C THR A 118 -16.01 13.08 26.68
N PRO A 119 -15.38 12.24 27.51
CA PRO A 119 -15.90 10.90 27.78
C PRO A 119 -17.34 10.95 28.32
N ALA A 120 -18.09 9.85 28.14
CA ALA A 120 -19.40 9.67 28.76
C ALA A 120 -19.32 9.89 30.29
N GLY A 121 -20.22 10.72 30.83
CA GLY A 121 -20.24 11.06 32.27
C GLY A 121 -19.22 12.12 32.71
N TYR A 122 -18.27 12.52 31.86
CA TYR A 122 -17.28 13.57 32.16
C TYR A 122 -17.73 14.97 31.76
N GLY A 123 -19.01 15.15 31.43
CA GLY A 123 -19.53 16.43 30.95
C GLY A 123 -19.41 17.56 31.97
N ASP A 124 -19.54 17.23 33.26
CA ASP A 124 -19.42 18.15 34.39
C ASP A 124 -18.00 18.18 35.00
N HIS A 125 -17.02 17.52 34.36
CA HIS A 125 -15.64 17.51 34.85
C HIS A 125 -15.13 18.96 35.00
N PRO A 126 -14.47 19.34 36.12
CA PRO A 126 -14.11 20.73 36.40
C PRO A 126 -13.35 21.41 35.27
N TRP A 127 -12.42 20.68 34.63
CA TRP A 127 -11.68 21.18 33.48
C TRP A 127 -12.51 21.34 32.21
N ALA A 128 -13.43 20.44 31.92
CA ALA A 128 -14.31 20.57 30.75
C ALA A 128 -15.19 21.83 30.92
N VAL A 129 -15.82 21.99 32.09
CA VAL A 129 -16.67 23.14 32.41
C VAL A 129 -15.87 24.45 32.39
N ALA A 130 -14.70 24.48 33.02
CA ALA A 130 -13.86 25.68 33.05
C ALA A 130 -13.35 26.07 31.66
N SER A 131 -13.01 25.10 30.81
CA SER A 131 -12.53 25.34 29.44
C SER A 131 -13.64 25.86 28.54
N MET A 132 -14.84 25.28 28.62
CA MET A 132 -16.01 25.78 27.87
C MET A 132 -16.35 27.23 28.25
N ARG A 133 -16.33 27.56 29.55
CA ARG A 133 -16.52 28.94 30.02
C ARG A 133 -15.43 29.88 29.51
N ALA A 134 -14.16 29.47 29.59
CA ALA A 134 -13.05 30.30 29.15
C ALA A 134 -13.07 30.56 27.63
N LEU A 135 -13.46 29.56 26.83
CA LEU A 135 -13.68 29.70 25.39
C LEU A 135 -14.84 30.68 25.10
N ALA A 136 -15.98 30.52 25.78
CA ALA A 136 -17.13 31.40 25.63
C ALA A 136 -16.82 32.85 26.03
N ASP A 137 -16.13 33.06 27.16
CA ASP A 137 -15.68 34.39 27.62
C ASP A 137 -14.68 35.05 26.65
N GLY A 138 -13.94 34.23 25.89
CA GLY A 138 -13.04 34.63 24.80
C GLY A 138 -13.74 34.86 23.45
N GLY A 139 -15.08 34.77 23.40
CA GLY A 139 -15.89 35.03 22.22
C GLY A 139 -16.14 33.81 21.31
N ALA A 140 -15.82 32.60 21.75
CA ALA A 140 -16.10 31.37 21.01
C ALA A 140 -17.57 30.94 21.15
N GLN A 141 -18.13 30.33 20.11
CA GLN A 141 -19.33 29.51 20.23
C GLN A 141 -18.90 28.09 20.61
N VAL A 142 -19.38 27.56 21.73
CA VAL A 142 -18.91 26.25 22.23
C VAL A 142 -20.05 25.24 22.18
N SER A 143 -19.79 24.09 21.56
CA SER A 143 -20.64 22.90 21.65
C SER A 143 -19.89 21.76 22.33
N GLN A 144 -20.62 20.89 23.00
CA GLN A 144 -20.08 19.74 23.71
C GLN A 144 -20.61 18.45 23.10
N ILE A 145 -19.71 17.51 22.86
CA ILE A 145 -20.03 16.15 22.45
C ILE A 145 -19.59 15.21 23.57
N SER A 146 -20.54 14.47 24.13
CA SER A 146 -20.25 13.34 25.01
C SER A 146 -20.03 12.11 24.14
N ALA A 147 -18.86 11.50 24.27
CA ALA A 147 -18.42 10.40 23.42
C ALA A 147 -18.43 9.09 24.23
N ASP A 148 -18.95 8.02 23.64
CA ASP A 148 -19.17 6.73 24.33
C ASP A 148 -17.87 5.93 24.54
N ALA A 149 -17.86 4.91 25.40
CA ALA A 149 -16.66 4.10 25.66
C ALA A 149 -16.21 3.27 24.43
N ASP A 150 -17.14 2.88 23.55
CA ASP A 150 -16.89 2.01 22.39
C ASP A 150 -16.43 2.76 21.11
N LEU A 151 -16.09 4.05 21.20
CA LEU A 151 -15.71 4.92 20.08
C LEU A 151 -14.63 4.36 19.16
N ALA A 152 -13.71 3.60 19.74
CA ALA A 152 -12.56 3.09 19.01
C ALA A 152 -12.91 1.85 18.16
N SER A 153 -13.98 1.13 18.53
CA SER A 153 -14.51 -0.01 17.77
C SER A 153 -15.57 0.42 16.76
N ASN A 154 -16.17 1.62 16.94
CA ASN A 154 -17.09 2.20 15.99
C ASN A 154 -17.02 3.74 16.03
N PRO A 155 -16.20 4.39 15.18
CA PRO A 155 -16.08 5.85 15.14
C PRO A 155 -17.30 6.54 14.47
N GLU A 156 -18.14 5.79 13.76
CA GLU A 156 -19.24 6.31 12.94
C GLU A 156 -20.27 7.18 13.71
N PRO A 157 -20.68 6.84 14.96
CA PRO A 157 -21.56 7.70 15.74
C PRO A 157 -20.93 9.06 16.05
N LEU A 158 -19.63 9.09 16.36
CA LEU A 158 -18.90 10.34 16.62
C LEU A 158 -18.70 11.14 15.33
N ALA A 159 -18.40 10.47 14.22
CA ALA A 159 -18.33 11.10 12.89
C ALA A 159 -19.65 11.83 12.57
N ARG A 160 -20.81 11.18 12.74
CA ARG A 160 -22.12 11.82 12.55
C ARG A 160 -22.36 13.02 13.46
N LEU A 161 -21.91 12.95 14.72
CA LEU A 161 -22.03 14.07 15.66
C LEU A 161 -21.13 15.24 15.27
N LEU A 162 -19.87 14.97 14.89
CA LEU A 162 -18.93 15.97 14.38
C LEU A 162 -19.45 16.62 13.10
N GLU A 163 -20.01 15.83 12.18
CA GLU A 163 -20.62 16.33 10.95
C GLU A 163 -21.84 17.21 11.23
N ALA A 164 -22.72 16.81 12.15
CA ALA A 164 -23.86 17.61 12.57
C ALA A 164 -23.42 18.95 13.17
N GLU A 165 -22.39 18.95 14.02
CA GLU A 165 -21.80 20.18 14.58
C GLU A 165 -21.10 21.04 13.52
N ALA A 166 -20.47 20.43 12.52
CA ALA A 166 -19.83 21.13 11.41
C ALA A 166 -20.86 21.83 10.49
N ARG A 167 -22.04 21.24 10.29
CA ARG A 167 -23.12 21.78 9.44
C ARG A 167 -23.96 22.88 10.09
N ARG A 168 -23.94 23.02 11.43
CA ARG A 168 -24.70 24.07 12.13
C ARG A 168 -24.30 25.48 11.65
N ASP A 169 -25.27 26.36 11.43
CA ASP A 169 -25.13 27.80 11.12
C ASP A 169 -24.14 28.21 10.00
N GLY A 170 -23.74 27.30 9.11
CA GLY A 170 -22.98 27.60 7.89
C GLY A 170 -21.50 28.00 8.06
N GLY A 171 -20.90 27.83 9.25
CA GLY A 171 -19.50 28.17 9.53
C GLY A 171 -18.66 26.97 9.99
N ARG A 172 -17.39 26.90 9.55
CA ARG A 172 -16.44 25.83 9.94
C ARG A 172 -16.01 25.96 11.40
N PRO A 173 -15.87 24.86 12.17
CA PRO A 173 -15.29 24.91 13.51
C PRO A 173 -13.84 25.39 13.50
N ALA A 174 -13.49 26.27 14.43
CA ALA A 174 -12.14 26.77 14.65
C ALA A 174 -11.22 25.75 15.32
N GLY A 175 -11.77 24.84 16.13
CA GLY A 175 -10.98 23.82 16.81
C GLY A 175 -11.82 22.76 17.54
N VAL A 176 -11.18 21.63 17.80
CA VAL A 176 -11.69 20.53 18.62
C VAL A 176 -10.79 20.40 19.85
N LEU A 177 -11.37 20.49 21.04
CA LEU A 177 -10.67 20.28 22.31
C LEU A 177 -11.13 18.96 22.93
N SER A 178 -10.25 17.96 22.91
CA SER A 178 -10.55 16.60 23.35
C SER A 178 -10.05 16.35 24.77
N PHE A 179 -10.96 15.95 25.66
CA PHE A 179 -10.68 15.47 27.00
C PHE A 179 -10.76 13.94 27.10
N LEU A 180 -10.79 13.23 25.97
CA LEU A 180 -10.94 11.77 25.93
C LEU A 180 -9.84 11.04 26.70
N ALA A 181 -8.63 11.58 26.74
CA ALA A 181 -7.53 10.99 27.50
C ALA A 181 -7.75 11.00 29.02
N LEU A 182 -8.72 11.76 29.54
CA LEU A 182 -9.04 11.76 30.97
C LEU A 182 -9.86 10.53 31.39
N ASP A 183 -10.42 9.79 30.45
CA ASP A 183 -11.03 8.50 30.75
C ASP A 183 -9.94 7.46 31.07
N CYS A 184 -9.86 7.11 32.34
CA CYS A 184 -8.92 6.13 32.88
C CYS A 184 -9.61 4.84 33.36
N GLY A 185 -10.89 4.65 33.00
CA GLY A 185 -11.77 3.59 33.50
C GLY A 185 -12.32 3.87 34.91
N GLU A 186 -13.59 3.52 35.16
CA GLU A 186 -14.22 3.73 36.47
C GLU A 186 -13.49 2.96 37.59
N THR A 187 -13.23 3.65 38.70
CA THR A 187 -13.06 3.00 40.00
C THR A 187 -14.41 3.08 40.71
N VAL A 188 -15.15 1.97 40.76
CA VAL A 188 -16.34 1.88 41.61
C VAL A 188 -15.87 1.82 43.06
N GLU A 189 -16.20 2.85 43.85
CA GLU A 189 -15.90 2.88 45.28
C GLU A 189 -16.44 1.61 45.98
N GLY A 190 -15.54 0.86 46.64
CA GLY A 190 -15.93 -0.21 47.57
C GLY A 190 -15.60 -1.65 47.17
N ARG A 191 -14.86 -1.89 46.08
CA ARG A 191 -14.20 -3.20 45.84
C ARG A 191 -12.73 -2.98 45.51
N GLU A 192 -11.85 -3.55 46.33
CA GLU A 192 -10.42 -3.63 46.05
C GLU A 192 -10.22 -4.38 44.71
N GLU A 193 -9.50 -3.72 43.79
CA GLU A 193 -8.87 -4.23 42.57
C GLU A 193 -9.70 -5.18 41.67
N LEU A 194 -10.52 -4.67 40.74
CA LEU A 194 -10.77 -5.38 39.48
C LEU A 194 -11.15 -4.41 38.33
N GLN A 195 -10.29 -4.43 37.29
CA GLN A 195 -10.48 -4.05 35.88
C GLN A 195 -10.69 -2.55 35.54
N ARG A 196 -9.62 -1.73 35.65
CA ARG A 196 -9.45 -0.61 34.70
C ARG A 196 -9.34 -1.21 33.30
N THR A 197 -10.18 -0.81 32.34
CA THR A 197 -9.97 -1.15 30.91
C THR A 197 -8.74 -0.40 30.43
N PRO A 198 -7.60 -1.07 30.21
CA PRO A 198 -6.39 -0.38 29.79
C PRO A 198 -6.63 0.29 28.43
N LEU A 199 -6.10 1.51 28.25
CA LEU A 199 -6.11 2.27 26.99
C LEU A 199 -7.44 2.92 26.58
N SER A 200 -8.50 2.95 27.41
CA SER A 200 -9.81 3.51 27.01
C SER A 200 -9.72 4.93 26.43
N GLY A 201 -9.07 5.87 27.15
CA GLY A 201 -8.87 7.23 26.64
C GLY A 201 -7.95 7.33 25.41
N THR A 202 -7.01 6.39 25.24
CA THR A 202 -6.12 6.35 24.06
C THR A 202 -6.86 5.82 22.83
N ALA A 203 -7.63 4.75 23.00
CA ALA A 203 -8.47 4.16 21.97
C ALA A 203 -9.55 5.17 21.54
N ALA A 204 -10.22 5.85 22.49
CA ALA A 204 -11.17 6.91 22.18
C ALA A 204 -10.51 8.07 21.41
N THR A 205 -9.26 8.42 21.74
CA THR A 205 -8.51 9.44 20.99
C THR A 205 -8.18 8.97 19.57
N LEU A 206 -7.84 7.69 19.36
CA LEU A 206 -7.67 7.10 18.03
C LEU A 206 -8.98 7.18 17.21
N GLY A 207 -10.10 6.78 17.81
CA GLY A 207 -11.42 6.86 17.18
C GLY A 207 -11.84 8.30 16.84
N LEU A 208 -11.47 9.29 17.67
CA LEU A 208 -11.68 10.71 17.34
C LEU A 208 -10.85 11.15 16.14
N VAL A 209 -9.57 10.75 16.06
CA VAL A 209 -8.72 11.05 14.90
C VAL A 209 -9.32 10.44 13.64
N GLN A 210 -9.77 9.19 13.69
CA GLN A 210 -10.43 8.50 12.58
C GLN A 210 -11.73 9.21 12.16
N ALA A 211 -12.62 9.51 13.11
CA ALA A 211 -13.86 10.23 12.85
C ALA A 211 -13.63 11.61 12.23
N MET A 212 -12.58 12.33 12.64
CA MET A 212 -12.21 13.62 12.04
C MET A 212 -11.70 13.48 10.60
N VAL A 213 -10.99 12.39 10.28
CA VAL A 213 -10.58 12.07 8.91
C VAL A 213 -11.79 11.73 8.05
N ASP A 214 -12.67 10.86 8.54
CA ASP A 214 -13.85 10.38 7.81
C ASP A 214 -14.77 11.52 7.35
N VAL A 215 -14.92 12.56 8.18
CA VAL A 215 -15.75 13.73 7.86
C VAL A 215 -14.95 14.91 7.29
N GLU A 216 -13.66 14.73 7.00
CA GLU A 216 -12.72 15.75 6.53
C GLU A 216 -12.80 17.06 7.35
N LEU A 217 -12.87 16.93 8.69
CA LEU A 217 -13.12 18.08 9.57
C LEU A 217 -11.93 19.04 9.58
N ALA A 218 -12.07 20.17 8.88
CA ALA A 218 -11.07 21.23 8.84
C ALA A 218 -11.03 22.08 10.13
N ALA A 219 -10.68 21.47 11.27
CA ALA A 219 -10.59 22.12 12.58
C ALA A 219 -9.35 21.63 13.37
N SER A 220 -8.67 22.53 14.08
CA SER A 220 -7.47 22.14 14.84
C SER A 220 -7.79 21.24 16.04
N LEU A 221 -7.27 20.02 16.06
CA LEU A 221 -7.41 19.08 17.18
C LEU A 221 -6.38 19.33 18.29
N TRP A 222 -6.86 19.57 19.51
CA TRP A 222 -6.06 19.66 20.73
C TRP A 222 -6.44 18.53 21.69
N CYS A 223 -5.50 17.65 22.02
CA CYS A 223 -5.73 16.56 22.97
C CYS A 223 -5.21 16.96 24.37
N VAL A 224 -6.07 16.77 25.37
CA VAL A 224 -5.84 17.18 26.75
C VAL A 224 -5.57 15.96 27.63
N THR A 225 -4.53 16.05 28.43
CA THR A 225 -4.14 15.12 29.50
C THR A 225 -4.03 15.86 30.83
N SER A 226 -3.97 15.16 31.96
CA SER A 226 -3.82 15.74 33.30
C SER A 226 -2.80 14.96 34.13
N GLY A 227 -1.61 15.55 34.34
CA GLY A 227 -0.52 14.93 35.08
C GLY A 227 0.11 13.73 34.36
N ALA A 228 0.03 13.69 33.03
CA ALA A 228 0.64 12.67 32.17
C ALA A 228 2.14 12.91 31.95
N VAL A 229 2.60 14.14 32.15
CA VAL A 229 4.00 14.55 32.01
C VAL A 229 4.47 15.32 33.23
N SER A 230 5.78 15.34 33.47
CA SER A 230 6.41 16.15 34.52
C SER A 230 7.24 17.27 33.90
N VAL A 231 7.04 18.52 34.35
CA VAL A 231 7.87 19.67 33.95
C VAL A 231 9.14 19.82 34.79
N GLY A 232 9.37 18.96 35.78
CA GLY A 232 10.55 18.98 36.64
C GLY A 232 10.35 18.24 37.96
N ARG A 233 11.40 18.13 38.80
CA ARG A 233 11.40 17.27 40.01
C ARG A 233 10.28 17.54 41.03
N ALA A 234 9.77 18.77 41.09
CA ALA A 234 8.68 19.14 42.01
C ALA A 234 7.28 18.82 41.45
N ASP A 235 7.19 18.51 40.15
CA ASP A 235 5.97 18.17 39.43
C ASP A 235 5.91 16.66 39.22
N ARG A 236 4.89 15.99 39.76
CA ARG A 236 4.81 14.53 39.75
C ARG A 236 3.84 14.08 38.66
N ILE A 237 4.22 13.02 37.94
CA ILE A 237 3.27 12.25 37.14
C ILE A 237 2.26 11.61 38.08
N ARG A 238 0.99 11.61 37.66
CA ARG A 238 -0.13 11.06 38.44
C ARG A 238 -0.75 9.88 37.75
N ASP A 239 -0.94 10.00 36.44
CA ASP A 239 -1.41 8.90 35.62
C ASP A 239 -0.48 8.73 34.43
N ALA A 240 0.39 7.73 34.51
CA ALA A 240 1.31 7.38 33.44
C ALA A 240 0.60 6.78 32.21
N ASP A 241 -0.65 6.29 32.36
CA ASP A 241 -1.40 5.72 31.24
C ASP A 241 -1.85 6.82 30.26
N GLN A 242 -2.07 8.05 30.74
CA GLN A 242 -2.41 9.16 29.85
C GLN A 242 -1.26 9.56 28.91
N ALA A 243 -0.01 9.17 29.22
CA ALA A 243 1.13 9.42 28.35
C ALA A 243 1.09 8.64 27.02
N HIS A 244 0.25 7.60 26.90
CA HIS A 244 -0.01 6.95 25.61
C HIS A 244 -0.50 7.94 24.55
N VAL A 245 -1.37 8.88 24.94
CA VAL A 245 -1.90 9.92 24.04
C VAL A 245 -0.81 10.89 23.56
N TRP A 246 0.25 11.09 24.35
CA TRP A 246 1.39 11.91 23.91
C TRP A 246 2.13 11.27 22.73
N GLY A 247 2.36 9.96 22.79
CA GLY A 247 2.98 9.21 21.68
C GLY A 247 2.09 9.16 20.44
N LEU A 248 0.81 8.82 20.61
CA LEU A 248 -0.17 8.81 19.52
C LEU A 248 -0.30 10.19 18.87
N GLY A 249 -0.35 11.25 19.68
CA GLY A 249 -0.44 12.63 19.20
C GLY A 249 0.80 13.12 18.45
N GLN A 250 2.01 12.63 18.79
CA GLN A 250 3.19 12.91 17.96
C GLN A 250 3.02 12.36 16.55
N VAL A 251 2.45 11.16 16.42
CA VAL A 251 2.20 10.51 15.13
C VAL A 251 1.04 11.18 14.39
N ALA A 252 -0.02 11.59 15.08
CA ALA A 252 -1.11 12.36 14.48
C ALA A 252 -0.59 13.67 13.87
N GLY A 253 0.34 14.34 14.54
CA GLY A 253 1.02 15.52 13.99
C GLY A 253 1.97 15.24 12.81
N LEU A 254 2.34 13.99 12.54
CA LEU A 254 3.13 13.59 11.37
C LEU A 254 2.23 13.15 10.20
N GLU A 255 1.16 12.42 10.49
CA GLU A 255 0.24 11.86 9.48
C GLU A 255 -0.82 12.86 9.03
N HIS A 256 -1.29 13.71 9.94
CA HIS A 256 -2.36 14.69 9.73
C HIS A 256 -1.95 16.12 10.16
N PRO A 257 -0.84 16.66 9.63
CA PRO A 257 -0.28 17.95 10.03
C PRO A 257 -1.20 19.14 9.78
N GLU A 258 -2.15 19.03 8.86
CA GLU A 258 -3.02 20.10 8.38
C GLU A 258 -4.13 20.51 9.38
N TRP A 259 -4.54 19.60 10.25
CA TRP A 259 -5.54 19.86 11.31
C TRP A 259 -5.05 19.48 12.71
N TRP A 260 -3.80 19.05 12.88
CA TRP A 260 -3.24 18.80 14.20
C TRP A 260 -2.88 20.08 14.96
N GLY A 261 -3.61 20.38 16.03
CA GLY A 261 -3.37 21.51 16.94
C GLY A 261 -2.24 21.25 17.91
N GLY A 262 -2.33 20.20 18.73
CA GLY A 262 -1.28 19.84 19.68
C GLY A 262 -1.73 19.07 20.93
N LEU A 263 -0.81 18.95 21.88
CA LEU A 263 -0.98 18.27 23.17
C LEU A 263 -0.90 19.26 24.32
N ILE A 264 -1.83 19.16 25.28
CA ILE A 264 -1.87 19.98 26.49
C ILE A 264 -1.95 19.07 27.72
N ASP A 265 -1.05 19.27 28.68
CA ASP A 265 -1.15 18.63 30.00
C ASP A 265 -1.56 19.65 31.07
N LEU A 266 -2.56 19.30 31.86
CA LEU A 266 -3.19 20.14 32.88
C LEU A 266 -2.84 19.66 34.31
N PRO A 267 -2.94 20.52 35.34
CA PRO A 267 -2.94 20.06 36.74
C PRO A 267 -4.32 19.45 37.10
N GLU A 268 -4.45 18.81 38.28
CA GLU A 268 -5.72 18.18 38.73
C GLU A 268 -6.93 19.10 38.59
N GLU A 269 -6.77 20.28 39.16
CA GLU A 269 -7.87 21.18 39.41
C GLU A 269 -7.65 22.46 38.62
N PRO A 270 -8.71 22.97 37.98
CA PRO A 270 -8.64 24.27 37.34
C PRO A 270 -8.53 25.37 38.39
N ASP A 271 -7.61 26.30 38.16
CA ASP A 271 -7.56 27.57 38.85
C ASP A 271 -7.67 28.72 37.84
N SER A 272 -8.00 29.92 38.32
CA SER A 272 -8.17 31.09 37.44
C SER A 272 -6.96 31.40 36.56
N ARG A 273 -5.74 31.09 37.00
CA ARG A 273 -4.50 31.32 36.23
C ARG A 273 -4.31 30.26 35.16
N THR A 274 -4.52 28.99 35.49
CA THR A 274 -4.32 27.87 34.57
C THR A 274 -5.39 27.84 33.49
N VAL A 275 -6.64 28.18 33.82
CA VAL A 275 -7.73 28.37 32.86
C VAL A 275 -7.45 29.55 31.91
N GLY A 276 -6.99 30.69 32.43
CA GLY A 276 -6.60 31.84 31.59
C GLY A 276 -5.43 31.52 30.64
N ARG A 277 -4.46 30.71 31.08
CA ARG A 277 -3.36 30.23 30.25
C ARG A 277 -3.82 29.27 29.15
N LEU A 278 -4.77 28.37 29.46
CA LEU A 278 -5.37 27.49 28.46
C LEU A 278 -6.02 28.31 27.34
N ALA A 279 -6.86 29.28 27.70
CA ALA A 279 -7.48 30.17 26.73
C ALA A 279 -6.44 30.92 25.88
N GLN A 280 -5.32 31.34 26.47
CA GLN A 280 -4.23 32.01 25.76
C GLN A 280 -3.51 31.08 24.76
N VAL A 281 -3.27 29.82 25.13
CA VAL A 281 -2.67 28.82 24.22
C VAL A 281 -3.58 28.59 23.02
N LEU A 282 -4.88 28.36 23.26
CA LEU A 282 -5.86 28.14 22.20
C LEU A 282 -6.07 29.39 21.32
N ALA A 283 -6.07 30.60 21.90
CA ALA A 283 -6.14 31.86 21.16
C ALA A 283 -4.96 32.03 20.19
N ASN A 284 -3.75 31.75 20.66
CA ASN A 284 -2.55 31.86 19.83
C ASN A 284 -2.56 30.83 18.70
N ALA A 285 -3.09 29.63 18.94
CA ALA A 285 -3.29 28.62 17.92
C ALA A 285 -4.31 29.06 16.85
N SER A 286 -5.46 29.59 17.27
CA SER A 286 -6.48 30.13 16.33
C SER A 286 -5.96 31.30 15.52
N ARG A 287 -5.22 32.24 16.14
CA ARG A 287 -4.61 33.37 15.44
C ARG A 287 -3.60 32.92 14.40
N ALA A 288 -2.75 31.96 14.73
CA ALA A 288 -1.79 31.38 13.80
C ALA A 288 -2.49 30.84 12.54
N LEU A 289 -3.58 30.09 12.72
CA LEU A 289 -4.42 29.57 11.63
C LEU A 289 -5.03 30.69 10.78
N MET A 290 -5.57 31.75 11.40
CA MET A 290 -6.17 32.89 10.69
C MET A 290 -5.16 33.76 9.94
N THR A 291 -3.95 33.93 10.49
CA THR A 291 -2.92 34.80 9.89
C THR A 291 -1.99 34.05 8.93
N GLY A 292 -2.15 32.74 8.76
CA GLY A 292 -1.22 31.89 8.01
C GLY A 292 0.20 31.85 8.62
N ALA A 293 0.33 32.26 9.88
CA ALA A 293 1.59 32.20 10.61
C ALA A 293 1.70 30.83 11.27
N PRO A 294 2.86 30.17 11.29
CA PRO A 294 2.97 28.87 11.93
C PRO A 294 2.65 28.99 13.44
N PRO A 295 1.84 28.08 14.01
CA PRO A 295 1.66 28.02 15.46
C PRO A 295 3.03 27.81 16.12
N ARG A 296 3.29 28.55 17.20
CA ARG A 296 4.62 28.57 17.82
C ARG A 296 4.93 27.29 18.59
N GLU A 297 3.94 26.71 19.24
CA GLU A 297 4.09 25.59 20.19
C GLU A 297 2.92 24.63 20.04
N ASP A 298 3.20 23.33 20.09
CA ASP A 298 2.25 22.24 19.87
C ASP A 298 2.27 21.19 21.00
N GLN A 299 3.14 21.37 22.00
CA GLN A 299 3.36 20.43 23.10
C GLN A 299 3.58 21.22 24.38
N VAL A 300 2.52 21.36 25.17
CA VAL A 300 2.43 22.33 26.27
C VAL A 300 2.00 21.68 27.57
N ALA A 301 2.61 22.06 28.69
CA ALA A 301 2.18 21.72 30.03
C ALA A 301 1.83 22.99 30.80
N LEU A 302 0.59 23.05 31.31
CA LEU A 302 0.09 24.15 32.12
C LEU A 302 0.25 23.81 33.59
N ARG A 303 0.88 24.70 34.35
CA ARG A 303 1.01 24.59 35.81
C ARG A 303 0.70 25.93 36.45
N PRO A 304 0.39 26.00 37.77
CA PRO A 304 0.23 27.28 38.46
C PRO A 304 1.44 28.20 38.35
N SER A 305 2.65 27.63 38.23
CA SER A 305 3.92 28.35 38.06
C SER A 305 4.10 28.98 36.66
N GLY A 306 3.47 28.45 35.60
CA GLY A 306 3.67 28.98 34.25
C GLY A 306 3.19 28.04 33.15
N VAL A 307 3.46 28.43 31.90
CA VAL A 307 3.31 27.58 30.72
C VAL A 307 4.68 27.02 30.35
N PHE A 308 4.77 25.71 30.18
CA PHE A 308 6.00 25.01 29.82
C PHE A 308 5.84 24.34 28.47
N VAL A 309 6.90 24.37 27.66
CA VAL A 309 6.91 23.79 26.31
C VAL A 309 7.94 22.68 26.22
N ARG A 310 7.60 21.61 25.50
CA ARG A 310 8.45 20.42 25.37
C ARG A 310 9.58 20.66 24.36
N ARG A 311 10.81 20.29 24.72
CA ARG A 311 12.04 20.43 23.90
C ARG A 311 12.93 19.21 24.02
N LEU A 312 13.51 18.77 22.93
CA LEU A 312 14.63 17.84 22.90
C LEU A 312 15.93 18.63 22.98
N THR A 313 16.82 18.24 23.89
CA THR A 313 18.12 18.88 24.11
C THR A 313 19.20 17.84 24.31
N ARG A 314 20.48 18.18 24.13
CA ARG A 314 21.58 17.26 24.49
C ARG A 314 21.56 16.95 25.99
N ALA A 315 21.82 15.69 26.34
CA ALA A 315 22.03 15.30 27.73
C ALA A 315 23.35 15.89 28.23
N ALA A 316 23.44 16.19 29.53
CA ALA A 316 24.68 16.70 30.09
C ALA A 316 25.77 15.61 30.07
N PRO A 317 27.02 15.94 29.68
CA PRO A 317 28.14 15.01 29.82
C PRO A 317 28.46 14.78 31.31
N ALA A 318 28.89 13.57 31.66
CA ALA A 318 29.20 13.21 33.04
C ALA A 318 30.39 14.01 33.61
N SER A 319 30.35 14.34 34.90
CA SER A 319 31.50 14.87 35.62
C SER A 319 32.54 13.77 35.88
N HIS A 320 33.78 14.01 35.49
CA HIS A 320 34.85 13.01 35.35
C HIS A 320 35.61 12.66 36.65
N ALA A 321 34.94 12.55 37.79
CA ALA A 321 35.62 12.07 39.00
C ALA A 321 35.85 10.54 38.91
N PRO A 322 37.09 10.03 39.03
CA PRO A 322 37.34 8.59 39.05
C PRO A 322 36.58 7.94 40.22
N GLY A 323 35.67 7.02 39.91
CA GLY A 323 34.78 6.35 40.87
C GLY A 323 33.37 6.94 41.01
N ALA A 324 33.06 8.08 40.38
CA ALA A 324 31.70 8.61 40.34
C ALA A 324 30.89 7.92 39.23
N GLY A 325 29.90 7.11 39.61
CA GLY A 325 28.88 6.58 38.68
C GLY A 325 29.15 5.20 38.08
N SER A 326 29.73 4.26 38.81
CA SER A 326 29.67 2.84 38.43
C SER A 326 28.49 2.17 39.14
N TRP A 327 27.46 1.79 38.38
CA TRP A 327 26.40 0.93 38.87
C TRP A 327 26.92 -0.51 39.03
N SER A 328 26.55 -1.17 40.12
CA SER A 328 26.81 -2.59 40.39
C SER A 328 25.61 -3.22 41.10
N SER A 329 25.37 -4.50 40.85
CA SER A 329 24.36 -5.31 41.53
C SER A 329 24.92 -6.71 41.75
N ASP A 330 24.67 -7.29 42.92
CA ASP A 330 25.19 -8.61 43.31
C ASP A 330 24.12 -9.71 43.22
N GLY A 331 22.88 -9.37 42.86
CA GLY A 331 21.75 -10.31 42.85
C GLY A 331 21.23 -10.68 41.46
N PRO A 332 20.28 -11.63 41.40
CA PRO A 332 19.71 -12.11 40.14
C PRO A 332 19.07 -11.01 39.30
N ALA A 333 19.30 -11.05 37.97
CA ALA A 333 18.69 -10.13 37.02
C ALA A 333 17.59 -10.82 36.19
N LEU A 334 16.39 -10.22 36.19
CA LEU A 334 15.24 -10.62 35.38
C LEU A 334 15.22 -9.84 34.07
N ILE A 335 15.22 -10.53 32.93
CA ILE A 335 15.20 -9.90 31.60
C ILE A 335 13.98 -10.39 30.84
N THR A 336 12.96 -9.53 30.69
CA THR A 336 11.77 -9.86 29.91
C THR A 336 12.01 -9.58 28.44
N GLY A 337 11.57 -10.45 27.53
CA GLY A 337 12.05 -10.42 26.14
C GLY A 337 13.50 -10.92 26.05
N GLY A 338 13.98 -11.65 27.06
CA GLY A 338 15.38 -12.03 27.24
C GLY A 338 15.95 -12.92 26.14
N THR A 339 15.10 -13.65 25.41
CA THR A 339 15.48 -14.45 24.25
C THR A 339 15.51 -13.66 22.94
N GLY A 340 15.08 -12.39 22.94
CA GLY A 340 15.17 -11.49 21.80
C GLY A 340 16.56 -10.84 21.67
N ALA A 341 16.84 -10.22 20.52
CA ALA A 341 18.15 -9.64 20.21
C ALA A 341 18.65 -8.65 21.28
N LEU A 342 17.81 -7.68 21.70
CA LEU A 342 18.16 -6.70 22.74
C LEU A 342 18.39 -7.36 24.10
N GLY A 343 17.50 -8.30 24.48
CA GLY A 343 17.64 -9.08 25.72
C GLY A 343 18.95 -9.86 25.78
N ALA A 344 19.38 -10.46 24.68
CA ALA A 344 20.64 -11.19 24.58
C ALA A 344 21.86 -10.27 24.75
N HIS A 345 21.87 -9.06 24.17
CA HIS A 345 22.96 -8.10 24.39
C HIS A 345 23.07 -7.65 25.84
N VAL A 346 21.93 -7.39 26.49
CA VAL A 346 21.87 -7.04 27.92
C VAL A 346 22.35 -8.20 28.78
N ALA A 347 21.90 -9.43 28.51
CA ALA A 347 22.32 -10.64 29.23
C ALA A 347 23.86 -10.83 29.20
N ARG A 348 24.47 -10.71 28.01
CA ARG A 348 25.93 -10.81 27.85
C ARG A 348 26.68 -9.73 28.64
N TRP A 349 26.14 -8.53 28.69
CA TRP A 349 26.74 -7.42 29.44
C TRP A 349 26.63 -7.60 30.95
N LEU A 350 25.49 -8.06 31.46
CA LEU A 350 25.29 -8.31 32.88
C LEU A 350 26.26 -9.38 33.40
N LEU A 351 26.45 -10.49 32.67
CA LEU A 351 27.45 -11.51 33.01
C LEU A 351 28.86 -10.93 33.06
N ARG A 352 29.27 -10.16 32.04
CA ARG A 352 30.58 -9.49 32.01
C ARG A 352 30.76 -8.46 33.13
N SER A 353 29.66 -7.96 33.69
CA SER A 353 29.66 -7.00 34.79
C SER A 353 29.67 -7.67 36.17
N GLY A 354 29.68 -9.01 36.23
CA GLY A 354 29.76 -9.78 37.48
C GLY A 354 28.43 -10.30 38.01
N ILE A 355 27.31 -10.06 37.31
CA ILE A 355 26.02 -10.65 37.69
C ILE A 355 25.99 -12.09 37.22
N ASN A 356 26.08 -13.03 38.16
CA ASN A 356 26.25 -14.45 37.85
C ASN A 356 24.92 -15.21 37.75
N HIS A 357 23.76 -14.57 38.00
CA HIS A 357 22.46 -15.23 37.89
C HIS A 357 21.50 -14.44 37.01
N LEU A 358 21.12 -15.02 35.87
CA LEU A 358 20.17 -14.44 34.91
C LEU A 358 18.89 -15.27 34.80
N VAL A 359 17.75 -14.59 34.81
CA VAL A 359 16.42 -15.15 34.53
C VAL A 359 15.88 -14.51 33.26
N LEU A 360 15.94 -15.22 32.14
CA LEU A 360 15.41 -14.77 30.85
C LEU A 360 13.96 -15.19 30.71
N VAL A 361 13.06 -14.22 30.52
CA VAL A 361 11.62 -14.46 30.42
C VAL A 361 11.14 -14.21 29.01
N SER A 362 10.38 -15.16 28.49
CA SER A 362 9.58 -15.01 27.28
C SER A 362 8.33 -15.89 27.36
N ARG A 363 7.28 -15.60 26.58
CA ARG A 363 6.04 -16.42 26.57
C ARG A 363 6.29 -17.90 26.28
N ARG A 364 7.28 -18.23 25.44
CA ARG A 364 7.60 -19.60 25.04
C ARG A 364 8.64 -20.27 25.94
N GLY A 365 9.28 -19.53 26.85
CA GLY A 365 10.36 -20.03 27.70
C GLY A 365 11.45 -20.73 26.89
N ALA A 366 11.85 -21.94 27.32
CA ALA A 366 12.83 -22.78 26.64
C ALA A 366 12.42 -23.20 25.21
N GLY A 367 11.12 -23.12 24.87
CA GLY A 367 10.62 -23.38 23.52
C GLY A 367 10.74 -22.20 22.55
N ALA A 368 11.36 -21.08 22.95
CA ALA A 368 11.63 -19.96 22.05
C ALA A 368 12.73 -20.32 21.03
N PRO A 369 12.60 -19.91 19.75
CA PRO A 369 13.65 -20.15 18.75
C PRO A 369 15.01 -19.59 19.20
N GLY A 370 16.07 -20.38 19.12
CA GLY A 370 17.42 -19.96 19.52
C GLY A 370 17.70 -19.95 21.03
N ALA A 371 16.74 -20.39 21.87
CA ALA A 371 16.86 -20.31 23.33
C ALA A 371 17.96 -21.22 23.89
N ASP A 372 18.11 -22.44 23.37
CA ASP A 372 19.11 -23.40 23.83
C ASP A 372 20.54 -22.98 23.44
N GLU A 373 20.70 -22.42 22.23
CA GLU A 373 21.97 -21.86 21.76
C GLU A 373 22.37 -20.65 22.62
N LEU A 374 21.44 -19.72 22.85
CA LEU A 374 21.67 -18.55 23.70
C LEU A 374 22.00 -18.96 25.14
N ARG A 375 21.28 -19.94 25.71
CA ARG A 375 21.55 -20.44 27.07
C ARG A 375 22.95 -21.03 27.17
N SER A 376 23.35 -21.83 26.18
CA SER A 376 24.68 -22.46 26.15
C SER A 376 25.80 -21.42 26.05
N GLU A 377 25.60 -20.40 25.22
CA GLU A 377 26.53 -19.27 25.10
C GLU A 377 26.67 -18.51 26.42
N LEU A 378 25.54 -18.15 27.05
CA LEU A 378 25.54 -17.38 28.29
C LEU A 378 26.14 -18.17 29.46
N LEU A 379 25.90 -19.49 29.56
CA LEU A 379 26.57 -20.34 30.55
C LEU A 379 28.09 -20.39 30.33
N GLY A 380 28.54 -20.41 29.07
CA GLY A 380 29.96 -20.31 28.73
C GLY A 380 30.61 -19.00 29.20
N LEU A 381 29.87 -17.89 29.11
CA LEU A 381 30.32 -16.57 29.58
C LEU A 381 30.29 -16.42 31.11
N ALA A 382 29.31 -17.02 31.78
CA ALA A 382 29.11 -16.89 33.22
C ALA A 382 30.12 -17.72 34.04
N GLY A 383 30.75 -18.72 33.43
CA GLY A 383 31.69 -19.61 34.13
C GLY A 383 31.00 -20.62 35.06
N PRO A 384 31.77 -21.40 35.84
CA PRO A 384 31.26 -22.55 36.60
C PRO A 384 30.30 -22.20 37.74
N GLU A 385 30.29 -20.95 38.22
CA GLU A 385 29.41 -20.46 39.28
C GLU A 385 28.15 -19.74 38.74
N GLY A 386 28.08 -19.56 37.41
CA GLY A 386 27.00 -18.87 36.74
C GLY A 386 25.71 -19.69 36.58
N LYS A 387 24.56 -19.05 36.76
CA LYS A 387 23.22 -19.62 36.57
C LYS A 387 22.45 -18.85 35.51
N VAL A 388 21.98 -19.55 34.48
CA VAL A 388 21.12 -18.98 33.43
C VAL A 388 19.85 -19.83 33.30
N GLU A 389 18.73 -19.21 33.64
CA GLU A 389 17.40 -19.82 33.62
C GLU A 389 16.54 -19.15 32.55
N ILE A 390 15.88 -19.96 31.71
CA ILE A 390 14.90 -19.47 30.74
C ILE A 390 13.51 -19.92 31.22
N ARG A 391 12.61 -18.97 31.46
CA ARG A 391 11.27 -19.20 32.02
C ARG A 391 10.19 -18.77 31.04
N GLY A 392 9.13 -19.59 30.96
CA GLY A 392 7.89 -19.25 30.28
C GLY A 392 7.06 -18.35 31.18
N CYS A 393 6.79 -17.11 30.75
CA CYS A 393 5.85 -16.21 31.42
C CYS A 393 5.38 -15.14 30.43
N ASP A 394 4.08 -14.88 30.41
CA ASP A 394 3.47 -13.74 29.74
C ASP A 394 3.43 -12.54 30.69
N VAL A 395 4.33 -11.59 30.45
CA VAL A 395 4.44 -10.38 31.27
C VAL A 395 3.21 -9.47 31.16
N SER A 396 2.34 -9.67 30.16
CA SER A 396 1.08 -8.94 30.04
C SER A 396 -0.02 -9.50 30.95
N ASP A 397 0.21 -10.66 31.58
CA ASP A 397 -0.64 -11.26 32.60
C ASP A 397 -0.02 -11.02 33.99
N ARG A 398 -0.75 -10.29 34.85
CA ARG A 398 -0.30 -9.97 36.22
C ARG A 398 -0.11 -11.22 37.07
N ASP A 399 -1.01 -12.20 36.95
CA ASP A 399 -1.03 -13.37 37.81
C ASP A 399 0.10 -14.32 37.43
N ASP A 400 0.36 -14.50 36.13
CA ASP A 400 1.48 -15.29 35.63
C ASP A 400 2.84 -14.67 36.05
N LEU A 401 2.98 -13.34 35.93
CA LEU A 401 4.18 -12.65 36.41
C LEU A 401 4.36 -12.74 37.92
N SER A 402 3.28 -12.62 38.69
CA SER A 402 3.33 -12.73 40.16
C SER A 402 3.75 -14.14 40.59
N ALA A 403 3.16 -15.18 39.98
CA ALA A 403 3.51 -16.57 40.23
C ALA A 403 4.98 -16.88 39.90
N LEU A 404 5.51 -16.33 38.79
CA LEU A 404 6.92 -16.46 38.47
C LEU A 404 7.81 -15.84 39.56
N VAL A 405 7.52 -14.60 39.98
CA VAL A 405 8.33 -13.90 40.99
C VAL A 405 8.26 -14.59 42.34
N GLU A 406 7.08 -15.04 42.77
CA GLU A 406 6.92 -15.82 44.01
C GLU A 406 7.72 -17.13 43.96
N SER A 407 7.72 -17.84 42.83
CA SER A 407 8.53 -19.06 42.68
C SER A 407 10.04 -18.80 42.79
N LEU A 408 10.51 -17.63 42.36
CA LEU A 408 11.91 -17.22 42.47
C LEU A 408 12.26 -16.83 43.91
N ASP A 409 11.35 -16.16 44.61
CA ASP A 409 11.51 -15.82 46.03
C ASP A 409 11.57 -17.12 46.88
N GLU A 410 10.68 -18.08 46.64
CA GLU A 410 10.66 -19.39 47.31
C GLU A 410 11.92 -20.23 47.05
N ALA A 411 12.48 -20.13 45.83
CA ALA A 411 13.74 -20.78 45.47
C ALA A 411 14.98 -20.11 46.08
N GLY A 412 14.82 -19.05 46.88
CA GLY A 412 15.92 -18.30 47.48
C GLY A 412 16.68 -17.45 46.48
N THR A 413 16.03 -17.04 45.40
CA THR A 413 16.61 -16.29 44.27
C THR A 413 15.88 -14.97 44.03
N PRO A 414 15.76 -14.08 45.05
CA PRO A 414 15.00 -12.84 44.91
C PRO A 414 15.66 -11.92 43.87
N VAL A 415 14.88 -11.48 42.90
CA VAL A 415 15.35 -10.61 41.81
C VAL A 415 15.79 -9.26 42.37
N ARG A 416 16.98 -8.79 41.95
CA ARG A 416 17.55 -7.49 42.31
C ARG A 416 17.56 -6.49 41.16
N SER A 417 17.54 -6.96 39.92
CA SER A 417 17.56 -6.07 38.76
C SER A 417 16.55 -6.50 37.71
N VAL A 418 15.76 -5.57 37.19
CA VAL A 418 14.76 -5.83 36.14
C VAL A 418 15.13 -5.08 34.87
N PHE A 419 15.20 -5.79 33.75
CA PHE A 419 15.41 -5.22 32.41
C PHE A 419 14.26 -5.61 31.50
N HIS A 420 13.40 -4.63 31.19
CA HIS A 420 12.23 -4.83 30.36
C HIS A 420 12.56 -4.52 28.89
N THR A 421 12.91 -5.55 28.12
CA THR A 421 13.22 -5.46 26.68
C THR A 421 12.11 -6.01 25.77
N ALA A 422 10.97 -6.41 26.35
CA ALA A 422 9.85 -6.96 25.61
C ALA A 422 9.13 -5.89 24.77
N GLY A 423 8.72 -6.27 23.56
CA GLY A 423 7.95 -5.40 22.68
C GLY A 423 7.79 -6.01 21.29
N ILE A 424 6.75 -5.56 20.59
CA ILE A 424 6.46 -5.88 19.20
C ILE A 424 6.33 -4.55 18.47
N GLY A 425 6.99 -4.42 17.31
CA GLY A 425 6.84 -3.28 16.43
C GLY A 425 5.61 -3.51 15.55
N THR A 426 4.64 -2.62 15.64
CA THR A 426 3.50 -2.58 14.72
C THR A 426 3.65 -1.35 13.83
N THR A 427 3.38 -1.52 12.54
CA THR A 427 3.39 -0.42 11.58
C THR A 427 2.03 -0.38 10.89
N ALA A 428 1.24 0.64 11.20
CA ALA A 428 -0.05 0.96 10.60
C ALA A 428 -0.29 2.47 10.74
N SER A 429 -0.90 3.09 9.73
CA SER A 429 -1.37 4.47 9.83
C SER A 429 -2.43 4.57 10.93
N LEU A 430 -2.68 5.76 11.48
CA LEU A 430 -3.73 5.96 12.49
C LEU A 430 -5.13 5.62 11.94
N VAL A 431 -5.35 5.84 10.64
CA VAL A 431 -6.64 5.55 10.00
C VAL A 431 -6.86 4.06 9.76
N ASP A 432 -5.79 3.30 9.51
CA ASP A 432 -5.85 1.85 9.30
C ASP A 432 -5.62 1.04 10.59
N SER A 433 -5.36 1.71 11.72
CA SER A 433 -5.14 1.07 13.02
C SER A 433 -6.46 0.79 13.72
N ASP A 434 -6.60 -0.40 14.29
CA ASP A 434 -7.74 -0.74 15.15
C ASP A 434 -7.32 -0.86 16.63
N VAL A 435 -8.31 -1.08 17.49
CA VAL A 435 -8.11 -1.26 18.94
C VAL A 435 -7.30 -2.51 19.24
N GLU A 436 -7.44 -3.57 18.42
CA GLU A 436 -6.71 -4.81 18.61
C GLU A 436 -5.21 -4.61 18.38
N ALA A 437 -4.82 -3.93 17.30
CA ALA A 437 -3.44 -3.55 17.00
C ALA A 437 -2.86 -2.61 18.07
N LEU A 438 -3.65 -1.65 18.55
CA LEU A 438 -3.26 -0.77 19.66
C LEU A 438 -3.01 -1.58 20.95
N THR A 439 -3.92 -2.49 21.29
CA THR A 439 -3.83 -3.36 22.47
C THR A 439 -2.64 -4.29 22.36
N GLN A 440 -2.42 -4.91 21.21
CA GLN A 440 -1.31 -5.82 20.96
C GLN A 440 0.05 -5.13 21.08
N ALA A 441 0.19 -3.90 20.57
CA ALA A 441 1.43 -3.12 20.67
C ALA A 441 1.74 -2.71 22.12
N CYS A 442 0.71 -2.43 22.92
CA CYS A 442 0.84 -2.02 24.32
C CYS A 442 0.97 -3.21 25.29
N ALA A 443 0.46 -4.40 24.94
CA ALA A 443 0.34 -5.55 25.84
C ALA A 443 1.68 -5.96 26.48
N ALA A 444 2.62 -6.45 25.67
CA ALA A 444 3.90 -6.94 26.20
C ALA A 444 4.84 -5.81 26.67
N LYS A 445 4.54 -4.55 26.34
CA LYS A 445 5.42 -3.40 26.56
C LYS A 445 4.91 -2.52 27.71
N SER A 446 3.86 -1.75 27.49
CA SER A 446 3.31 -0.84 28.49
C SER A 446 2.57 -1.56 29.63
N HIS A 447 1.69 -2.53 29.31
CA HIS A 447 1.01 -3.31 30.36
C HIS A 447 2.02 -4.17 31.10
N GLY A 448 2.93 -4.83 30.38
CA GLY A 448 4.02 -5.59 31.00
C GLY A 448 4.88 -4.77 31.96
N ALA A 449 5.28 -3.55 31.58
CA ALA A 449 6.01 -2.67 32.47
C ALA A 449 5.21 -2.23 33.70
N ARG A 450 3.90 -1.99 33.55
CA ARG A 450 3.00 -1.67 34.68
C ARG A 450 2.87 -2.85 35.64
N HIS A 451 2.72 -4.07 35.13
CA HIS A 451 2.69 -5.27 35.96
C HIS A 451 4.02 -5.50 36.68
N LEU A 452 5.15 -5.29 36.01
CA LEU A 452 6.47 -5.31 36.65
C LEU A 452 6.58 -4.26 37.76
N ASP A 453 6.11 -3.03 37.53
CA ASP A 453 6.13 -1.98 38.56
C ASP A 453 5.34 -2.40 39.81
N HIS A 454 4.14 -2.97 39.59
CA HIS A 454 3.27 -3.45 40.65
C HIS A 454 3.87 -4.65 41.40
N VAL A 455 4.38 -5.66 40.70
CA VAL A 455 4.98 -6.85 41.34
C VAL A 455 6.25 -6.48 42.12
N PHE A 456 7.04 -5.51 41.64
CA PHE A 456 8.27 -5.08 42.28
C PHE A 456 8.14 -3.78 43.09
N HIS A 457 6.94 -3.39 43.52
CA HIS A 457 6.77 -2.13 44.26
C HIS A 457 7.34 -2.18 45.69
N ASP A 458 7.12 -3.29 46.39
CA ASP A 458 7.59 -3.53 47.77
C ASP A 458 8.92 -4.30 47.85
N ARG A 459 9.51 -4.60 46.69
CA ARG A 459 10.78 -5.34 46.58
C ARG A 459 11.92 -4.36 46.34
N GLU A 460 13.01 -4.55 47.08
CA GLU A 460 14.20 -3.74 46.91
C GLU A 460 14.94 -4.19 45.63
N LEU A 461 15.13 -3.25 44.69
CA LEU A 461 15.82 -3.46 43.42
C LEU A 461 17.01 -2.50 43.30
N ASP A 462 18.11 -2.97 42.73
CA ASP A 462 19.28 -2.16 42.36
C ASP A 462 19.08 -1.46 41.01
N ALA A 463 18.23 -2.00 40.14
CA ALA A 463 17.87 -1.42 38.85
C ALA A 463 16.48 -1.84 38.37
N PHE A 464 15.79 -0.92 37.70
CA PHE A 464 14.55 -1.18 36.97
C PHE A 464 14.62 -0.41 35.65
N VAL A 465 14.93 -1.12 34.56
CA VAL A 465 15.26 -0.52 33.27
C VAL A 465 14.19 -0.83 32.25
N LEU A 466 13.63 0.21 31.62
CA LEU A 466 12.60 0.13 30.59
C LEU A 466 13.21 0.49 29.22
N PHE A 467 13.03 -0.38 28.23
CA PHE A 467 13.48 -0.14 26.87
C PHE A 467 12.37 0.52 26.05
N SER A 468 12.36 1.86 26.11
CA SER A 468 11.52 2.74 25.29
C SER A 468 12.13 2.93 23.90
N SER A 469 11.56 3.83 23.10
CA SER A 469 11.99 4.11 21.73
C SER A 469 11.87 5.60 21.40
N GLY A 470 12.76 6.09 20.55
CA GLY A 470 12.68 7.45 19.98
C GLY A 470 11.33 7.77 19.32
N ALA A 471 10.60 6.76 18.83
CA ALA A 471 9.24 6.92 18.33
C ALA A 471 8.27 7.51 19.38
N GLY A 472 8.44 7.21 20.68
CA GLY A 472 7.67 7.85 21.76
C GLY A 472 8.12 9.29 22.06
N VAL A 473 9.31 9.69 21.59
CA VAL A 473 9.86 11.03 21.85
C VAL A 473 9.46 12.01 20.75
N TRP A 474 9.72 11.67 19.49
CA TRP A 474 9.52 12.57 18.34
C TRP A 474 8.47 12.06 17.33
N GLY A 475 7.91 10.87 17.52
CA GLY A 475 6.96 10.23 16.60
C GLY A 475 7.63 9.40 15.50
N GLY A 476 6.89 8.47 14.92
CA GLY A 476 7.25 7.78 13.68
C GLY A 476 5.99 7.62 12.83
N GLY A 477 6.01 8.07 11.57
CA GLY A 477 4.85 7.90 10.69
C GLY A 477 4.51 6.41 10.52
N GLY A 478 3.23 6.06 10.66
CA GLY A 478 2.76 4.69 10.67
C GLY A 478 3.06 3.94 11.97
N GLN A 479 3.47 4.60 13.06
CA GLN A 479 3.84 3.94 14.32
C GLN A 479 3.01 4.43 15.51
N GLY A 480 1.73 4.78 15.31
CA GLY A 480 0.86 5.38 16.33
C GLY A 480 0.80 4.57 17.64
N ALA A 481 0.43 3.29 17.54
CA ALA A 481 0.33 2.38 18.67
C ALA A 481 1.70 2.13 19.35
N TYR A 482 2.76 1.97 18.56
CA TYR A 482 4.12 1.77 19.09
C TYR A 482 4.62 3.03 19.82
N ALA A 483 4.41 4.22 19.26
CA ALA A 483 4.78 5.49 19.90
C ALA A 483 4.02 5.71 21.22
N ALA A 484 2.72 5.38 21.24
CA ALA A 484 1.90 5.41 22.45
C ALA A 484 2.49 4.52 23.55
N ALA A 485 2.81 3.26 23.22
CA ALA A 485 3.36 2.31 24.17
C ALA A 485 4.71 2.78 24.77
N ASN A 486 5.59 3.37 23.97
CA ASN A 486 6.89 3.84 24.45
C ASN A 486 6.79 5.11 25.30
N SER A 487 5.85 6.01 24.98
CA SER A 487 5.64 7.24 25.76
C SER A 487 5.18 6.94 27.19
N SER A 488 4.38 5.89 27.38
CA SER A 488 3.96 5.46 28.72
C SER A 488 5.09 4.83 29.53
N LEU A 489 6.09 4.19 28.91
CA LEU A 489 7.28 3.72 29.63
C LEU A 489 8.10 4.85 30.23
N ASP A 490 8.27 5.95 29.48
CA ASP A 490 8.99 7.13 29.95
C ASP A 490 8.26 7.77 31.14
N ALA A 491 6.93 7.85 31.06
CA ALA A 491 6.08 8.33 32.14
C ALA A 491 6.09 7.40 33.36
N LEU A 492 6.07 6.08 33.16
CA LEU A 492 6.13 5.09 34.23
C LEU A 492 7.45 5.18 35.00
N ALA A 493 8.59 5.38 34.31
CA ALA A 493 9.88 5.56 34.97
C ALA A 493 9.88 6.80 35.88
N GLN A 494 9.34 7.93 35.42
CA GLN A 494 9.19 9.14 36.22
C GLN A 494 8.21 8.94 37.39
N TYR A 495 7.10 8.24 37.17
CA TYR A 495 6.13 7.90 38.21
C TYR A 495 6.74 7.00 39.29
N ARG A 496 7.49 5.96 38.92
CA ARG A 496 8.22 5.07 39.84
C ARG A 496 9.28 5.82 40.65
N ARG A 497 10.07 6.69 40.02
CA ARG A 497 11.03 7.58 40.71
C ARG A 497 10.36 8.53 41.70
N SER A 498 9.17 9.02 41.40
CA SER A 498 8.42 9.90 42.31
C SER A 498 8.02 9.22 43.63
N ARG A 499 7.96 7.89 43.63
CA ARG A 499 7.74 7.03 44.82
C ARG A 499 9.06 6.64 45.52
N GLY A 500 10.20 7.14 45.07
CA GLY A 500 11.53 6.84 45.62
C GLY A 500 12.13 5.53 45.15
N LEU A 501 11.51 4.86 44.17
CA LEU A 501 11.96 3.58 43.63
C LEU A 501 12.89 3.80 42.42
N HIS A 502 13.85 2.89 42.21
CA HIS A 502 14.73 2.94 41.03
C HIS A 502 13.92 2.78 39.74
N ALA A 503 14.24 3.60 38.74
CA ALA A 503 13.76 3.44 37.37
C ALA A 503 14.63 4.21 36.37
N LEU A 504 14.89 3.60 35.22
CA LEU A 504 15.52 4.23 34.05
C LEU A 504 14.74 3.81 32.79
N SER A 505 14.13 4.77 32.10
CA SER A 505 13.65 4.55 30.72
C SER A 505 14.67 5.06 29.73
N VAL A 506 15.06 4.21 28.77
CA VAL A 506 15.92 4.62 27.66
C VAL A 506 15.11 4.58 26.37
N ALA A 507 14.88 5.74 25.78
CA ALA A 507 14.28 5.87 24.45
C ALA A 507 15.35 5.60 23.39
N TRP A 508 15.38 4.37 22.88
CA TRP A 508 16.39 3.93 21.92
C TRP A 508 16.10 4.39 20.48
N GLY A 509 17.15 4.82 19.79
CA GLY A 509 17.24 4.82 18.33
C GLY A 509 17.45 3.41 17.76
N THR A 510 17.79 3.31 16.49
CA THR A 510 17.97 2.04 15.79
C THR A 510 19.21 1.28 16.32
N TRP A 511 19.09 -0.03 16.56
CA TRP A 511 20.22 -0.91 16.91
C TRP A 511 20.62 -1.75 15.69
N GLY A 512 21.93 -1.92 15.47
CA GLY A 512 22.47 -2.82 14.44
C GLY A 512 22.55 -4.27 14.90
N GLY A 513 22.78 -5.21 13.97
CA GLY A 513 23.17 -6.58 14.30
C GLY A 513 22.05 -7.52 14.80
N GLY A 514 20.77 -7.13 14.68
CA GLY A 514 19.60 -7.96 14.98
C GLY A 514 18.50 -7.22 15.76
N GLY A 515 17.25 -7.66 15.64
CA GLY A 515 16.08 -7.06 16.31
C GLY A 515 14.99 -6.57 15.34
N MET A 516 13.94 -5.92 15.86
CA MET A 516 12.78 -5.49 15.09
C MET A 516 13.10 -4.50 13.95
N ALA A 517 14.18 -3.72 14.09
CA ALA A 517 14.60 -2.73 13.11
C ALA A 517 15.72 -3.21 12.16
N ALA A 518 16.29 -4.41 12.40
CA ALA A 518 17.44 -4.95 11.65
C ALA A 518 17.02 -5.91 10.50
N GLN A 519 15.75 -5.89 10.09
CA GLN A 519 15.28 -6.64 8.93
C GLN A 519 15.49 -5.82 7.64
N GLY A 520 16.66 -5.97 7.01
CA GLY A 520 16.96 -5.55 5.64
C GLY A 520 16.45 -4.17 5.23
N ALA A 521 15.26 -4.12 4.61
CA ALA A 521 14.65 -2.90 4.06
C ALA A 521 14.31 -1.83 5.12
N ALA A 522 13.97 -2.22 6.36
CA ALA A 522 13.58 -1.29 7.42
C ALA A 522 14.79 -0.50 7.97
N GLU A 523 15.95 -1.16 8.10
CA GLU A 523 17.19 -0.52 8.56
C GLU A 523 17.68 0.52 7.55
N GLU A 524 17.65 0.17 6.25
CA GLU A 524 18.00 1.08 5.16
C GLU A 524 17.03 2.26 5.07
N GLN A 525 15.74 2.05 5.34
CA GLN A 525 14.74 3.11 5.38
C GLN A 525 15.00 4.10 6.53
N LEU A 526 15.23 3.61 7.75
CA LEU A 526 15.54 4.47 8.90
C LEU A 526 16.85 5.26 8.70
N ARG A 527 17.86 4.63 8.10
CA ARG A 527 19.11 5.30 7.72
C ARG A 527 18.87 6.47 6.76
N ARG A 528 17.98 6.30 5.77
CA ARG A 528 17.60 7.37 4.83
C ARG A 528 16.82 8.51 5.47
N LEU A 529 16.16 8.27 6.61
CA LEU A 529 15.51 9.29 7.41
C LEU A 529 16.49 10.03 8.34
N GLY A 530 17.78 9.69 8.34
CA GLY A 530 18.79 10.27 9.24
C GLY A 530 18.87 9.59 10.60
N LEU A 531 18.39 8.34 10.72
CA LEU A 531 18.44 7.52 11.94
C LEU A 531 19.29 6.25 11.73
N PRO A 532 20.62 6.39 11.62
CA PRO A 532 21.54 5.25 11.45
C PRO A 532 21.46 4.24 12.59
N ALA A 533 21.83 2.99 12.30
CA ALA A 533 21.88 1.92 13.29
C ALA A 533 23.13 2.07 14.19
N MET A 534 22.90 2.09 15.50
CA MET A 534 23.94 2.12 16.52
C MET A 534 24.56 0.73 16.71
N GLU A 535 25.87 0.69 16.93
CA GLU A 535 26.56 -0.55 17.27
C GLU A 535 26.13 -1.04 18.68
N PRO A 536 25.71 -2.31 18.83
CA PRO A 536 25.16 -2.81 20.10
C PRO A 536 26.07 -2.70 21.32
N THR A 537 27.39 -2.89 21.19
CA THR A 537 28.31 -2.75 22.33
C THR A 537 28.42 -1.30 22.81
N GLN A 538 28.41 -0.33 21.89
CA GLN A 538 28.37 1.09 22.20
C GLN A 538 27.01 1.50 22.81
N ALA A 539 25.90 0.96 22.30
CA ALA A 539 24.58 1.20 22.86
C ALA A 539 24.44 0.66 24.29
N VAL A 540 24.98 -0.53 24.58
CA VAL A 540 25.07 -1.08 25.94
C VAL A 540 25.95 -0.21 26.84
N GLU A 541 27.04 0.35 26.33
CA GLU A 541 27.87 1.30 27.08
C GLU A 541 27.10 2.57 27.45
N ALA A 542 26.23 3.06 26.55
CA ALA A 542 25.32 4.17 26.85
C ALA A 542 24.32 3.83 27.96
N LEU A 543 23.80 2.60 27.99
CA LEU A 543 22.96 2.10 29.09
C LEU A 543 23.72 2.10 30.42
N ARG A 544 24.94 1.52 30.43
CA ARG A 544 25.81 1.48 31.62
C ARG A 544 26.09 2.89 32.15
N HIS A 545 26.37 3.82 31.25
CA HIS A 545 26.61 5.21 31.60
C HIS A 545 25.38 5.87 32.24
N SER A 546 24.20 5.65 31.66
CA SER A 546 22.94 6.23 32.14
C SER A 546 22.51 5.67 33.51
N LEU A 547 22.75 4.37 33.75
CA LEU A 547 22.59 3.74 35.07
C LEU A 547 23.54 4.34 36.11
N GLY A 548 24.81 4.54 35.72
CA GLY A 548 25.82 5.16 36.57
C GLY A 548 25.50 6.59 37.01
N LEU A 549 24.82 7.34 36.15
CA LEU A 549 24.37 8.71 36.41
C LEU A 549 23.04 8.79 37.18
N ASP A 550 22.45 7.64 37.52
CA ASP A 550 21.13 7.53 38.17
C ASP A 550 20.04 8.29 37.40
N GLU A 551 20.08 8.24 36.07
CA GLU A 551 19.09 8.91 35.23
C GLU A 551 17.72 8.25 35.33
N THR A 552 16.68 9.05 35.05
CA THR A 552 15.29 8.58 35.04
C THR A 552 14.79 8.34 33.62
N THR A 553 15.06 9.27 32.71
CA THR A 553 14.69 9.18 31.30
C THR A 553 15.80 9.76 30.45
N VAL A 554 16.26 9.02 29.45
CA VAL A 554 17.27 9.48 28.49
C VAL A 554 16.93 8.94 27.11
N THR A 555 17.24 9.71 26.07
CA THR A 555 17.12 9.29 24.69
C THR A 555 18.51 8.99 24.15
N VAL A 556 18.72 7.80 23.63
CA VAL A 556 20.01 7.38 23.06
C VAL A 556 19.79 7.01 21.61
N ALA A 557 20.28 7.85 20.70
CA ALA A 557 20.13 7.65 19.27
C ALA A 557 21.29 8.30 18.51
N ASP A 558 21.79 7.60 17.50
CA ASP A 558 22.60 8.25 16.48
C ASP A 558 21.68 8.96 15.50
N ILE A 559 21.86 10.27 15.35
CA ILE A 559 20.96 11.12 14.54
C ILE A 559 21.82 11.98 13.63
N ASP A 560 21.63 11.78 12.32
CA ASP A 560 22.11 12.70 11.30
C ASP A 560 21.12 13.88 11.21
N TRP A 561 21.43 14.97 11.91
CA TRP A 561 20.56 16.14 11.97
C TRP A 561 20.40 16.87 10.64
N GLU A 562 21.35 16.73 9.70
CA GLU A 562 21.25 17.33 8.36
C GLU A 562 20.14 16.68 7.54
N VAL A 563 19.89 15.38 7.76
CA VAL A 563 18.82 14.62 7.09
C VAL A 563 17.55 14.59 7.94
N PHE A 564 17.68 14.35 9.24
CA PHE A 564 16.54 14.10 10.13
C PHE A 564 15.72 15.36 10.41
N ALA A 565 16.34 16.53 10.64
CA ALA A 565 15.58 17.74 10.96
C ALA A 565 14.68 18.23 9.81
N PRO A 566 15.15 18.32 8.55
CA PRO A 566 14.29 18.66 7.42
C PRO A 566 13.19 17.61 7.18
N THR A 567 13.52 16.32 7.33
CA THR A 567 12.57 15.22 7.13
C THR A 567 11.44 15.27 8.16
N LEU A 568 11.77 15.38 9.44
CA LEU A 568 10.78 15.49 10.53
C LEU A 568 9.93 16.76 10.41
N SER A 569 10.47 17.84 9.85
CA SER A 569 9.81 19.14 9.71
C SER A 569 9.18 19.39 8.33
N ALA A 570 9.14 18.38 7.46
CA ALA A 570 8.78 18.53 6.05
C ALA A 570 7.34 19.04 5.86
N ALA A 571 6.40 18.55 6.67
CA ALA A 571 4.99 18.91 6.55
C ALA A 571 4.56 20.05 7.50
N ARG A 572 5.29 20.24 8.61
CA ARG A 572 5.07 21.32 9.58
C ARG A 572 6.32 21.59 10.41
N ARG A 573 6.41 22.78 11.00
CA ARG A 573 7.46 23.09 11.97
C ARG A 573 7.40 22.13 13.17
N ARG A 574 8.57 21.79 13.71
CA ARG A 574 8.73 20.93 14.89
C ARG A 574 9.43 21.69 16.02
N PRO A 575 8.70 22.44 16.87
CA PRO A 575 9.30 23.16 18.00
C PRO A 575 10.10 22.26 18.95
N LEU A 576 9.76 20.96 19.01
CA LEU A 576 10.48 19.98 19.81
C LEU A 576 12.00 20.02 19.58
N ILE A 577 12.48 20.18 18.35
CA ILE A 577 13.92 20.13 18.01
C ILE A 577 14.56 21.51 17.87
N SER A 578 13.83 22.60 18.16
CA SER A 578 14.30 23.97 17.89
C SER A 578 15.50 24.42 18.73
N ASP A 579 15.71 23.79 19.89
CA ASP A 579 16.76 24.13 20.84
C ASP A 579 18.08 23.41 20.54
N LEU A 580 18.10 22.49 19.57
CA LEU A 580 19.32 21.81 19.11
C LEU A 580 20.01 22.66 18.04
N ALA A 581 21.28 22.98 18.27
CA ALA A 581 22.04 23.86 17.39
C ALA A 581 22.21 23.24 15.99
N GLU A 582 22.42 21.93 15.93
CA GLU A 582 22.61 21.12 14.73
C GLU A 582 21.32 21.05 13.92
N ALA A 583 20.18 20.80 14.58
CA ALA A 583 18.87 20.79 13.93
C ALA A 583 18.51 22.17 13.36
N ARG A 584 18.78 23.24 14.11
CA ARG A 584 18.57 24.61 13.64
C ARG A 584 19.47 24.95 12.45
N ALA A 585 20.76 24.59 12.52
CA ALA A 585 21.69 24.80 11.42
C ALA A 585 21.24 24.06 10.14
N ALA A 586 20.75 22.82 10.28
CA ALA A 586 20.19 22.05 9.17
C ALA A 586 18.91 22.67 8.57
N LEU A 587 18.08 23.31 9.39
CA LEU A 587 16.84 23.97 8.94
C LEU A 587 17.06 25.40 8.39
N ASP A 588 18.10 26.11 8.85
CA ASP A 588 18.47 27.46 8.41
C ASP A 588 19.42 27.46 7.20
N GLY A 589 20.04 26.31 6.88
CA GLY A 589 20.94 26.15 5.75
C GLY A 589 20.20 26.20 4.41
N ASP A 590 20.50 27.22 3.60
CA ASP A 590 20.03 27.35 2.22
C ASP A 590 20.65 26.24 1.35
N PRO A 591 19.86 25.30 0.78
CA PRO A 591 20.39 24.35 -0.17
C PRO A 591 20.56 25.08 -1.50
N LEU A 592 21.73 25.71 -1.69
CA LEU A 592 22.50 25.92 -2.95
C LEU A 592 23.19 27.30 -3.00
N ALA A 593 24.51 27.29 -3.18
CA ALA A 593 25.20 28.31 -3.98
C ALA A 593 26.39 27.64 -4.70
N PRO A 594 26.62 27.91 -6.01
CA PRO A 594 26.76 29.27 -6.51
C PRO A 594 26.03 29.59 -7.83
N GLY A 595 25.40 30.77 -7.92
CA GLY A 595 24.98 31.35 -9.22
C GLY A 595 23.86 32.40 -9.19
N SER A 596 24.11 33.57 -8.58
CA SER A 596 23.52 34.89 -8.89
C SER A 596 22.02 35.04 -9.25
N ALA A 597 21.19 35.54 -8.30
CA ALA A 597 20.12 36.53 -8.53
C ALA A 597 19.57 37.09 -7.18
N PRO A 598 18.84 38.23 -7.13
CA PRO A 598 19.01 39.25 -6.09
C PRO A 598 17.99 39.23 -4.94
N LYS A 599 18.37 39.94 -3.87
CA LYS A 599 17.60 40.20 -2.64
C LYS A 599 16.28 40.97 -2.87
N ALA A 600 15.29 40.54 -2.08
CA ALA A 600 14.18 41.28 -1.43
C ALA A 600 12.96 41.71 -2.29
N ALA A 601 11.75 41.29 -1.89
CA ALA A 601 10.93 42.02 -0.91
C ALA A 601 9.54 41.38 -0.70
N SER A 602 9.06 41.45 0.55
CA SER A 602 7.68 41.31 1.03
C SER A 602 6.57 41.52 -0.01
N ARG A 603 5.77 40.47 -0.27
CA ARG A 603 4.35 40.58 -0.65
C ARG A 603 3.55 39.40 -0.10
N THR A 604 2.52 39.74 0.67
CA THR A 604 1.47 38.85 1.17
C THR A 604 0.58 38.42 0.01
N GLY A 605 0.60 37.12 -0.30
CA GLY A 605 -0.30 36.41 -1.20
C GLY A 605 -0.13 34.91 -0.95
N THR A 606 -1.22 34.16 -0.93
CA THR A 606 -1.24 32.70 -0.82
C THR A 606 -0.38 32.10 -1.94
N ARG A 607 0.57 31.21 -1.62
CA ARG A 607 1.54 30.59 -2.56
C ARG A 607 0.86 29.96 -3.81
N SER A 608 -0.39 29.53 -3.66
CA SER A 608 -1.23 28.98 -4.73
C SER A 608 -1.71 30.05 -5.73
N ASP A 609 -2.10 31.25 -5.27
CA ASP A 609 -2.47 32.37 -6.14
C ASP A 609 -1.24 32.87 -6.93
N ASP A 610 -0.06 32.86 -6.32
CA ASP A 610 1.21 33.22 -6.97
C ASP A 610 1.61 32.20 -8.06
N LEU A 611 1.41 30.90 -7.81
CA LEU A 611 1.65 29.85 -8.80
C LEU A 611 0.65 29.93 -9.96
N LEU A 612 -0.64 30.11 -9.68
CA LEU A 612 -1.68 30.22 -10.72
C LEU A 612 -1.52 31.50 -11.56
N GLN A 613 -1.20 32.64 -10.93
CA GLN A 613 -0.90 33.91 -11.60
C GLN A 613 0.37 33.82 -12.45
N ARG A 614 1.38 33.08 -11.98
CA ARG A 614 2.61 32.81 -12.73
C ARG A 614 2.40 31.85 -13.89
N LEU A 615 1.57 30.81 -13.74
CA LEU A 615 1.26 29.85 -14.80
C LEU A 615 0.37 30.47 -15.90
N THR A 616 -0.62 31.27 -15.54
CA THR A 616 -1.50 31.97 -16.51
C THR A 616 -0.74 32.95 -17.41
N ALA A 617 0.35 33.55 -16.92
CA ALA A 617 1.21 34.46 -17.67
C ALA A 617 2.24 33.78 -18.59
N LEU A 618 2.42 32.44 -18.52
CA LEU A 618 3.41 31.68 -19.29
C LEU A 618 2.80 31.00 -20.52
N SER A 619 3.61 30.73 -21.54
CA SER A 619 3.18 29.92 -22.70
C SER A 619 3.02 28.43 -22.33
N THR A 620 2.29 27.65 -23.13
CA THR A 620 1.99 26.22 -22.84
C THR A 620 3.25 25.38 -22.57
N GLY A 621 4.32 25.59 -23.33
CA GLY A 621 5.60 24.87 -23.13
C GLY A 621 6.37 25.32 -21.89
N GLU A 622 6.20 26.57 -21.47
CA GLU A 622 6.81 27.10 -20.25
C GLU A 622 6.04 26.69 -18.98
N ARG A 623 4.70 26.57 -19.07
CA ARG A 623 3.84 26.02 -17.99
C ARG A 623 4.22 24.58 -17.66
N ASP A 624 4.35 23.73 -18.68
CA ASP A 624 4.70 22.32 -18.50
C ASP A 624 6.09 22.16 -17.88
N ARG A 625 7.04 23.04 -18.25
CA ARG A 625 8.39 23.04 -17.68
C ARG A 625 8.39 23.46 -16.20
N VAL A 626 7.67 24.52 -15.85
CA VAL A 626 7.56 25.01 -14.47
C VAL A 626 6.88 23.99 -13.56
N LEU A 627 5.81 23.34 -14.03
CA LEU A 627 5.14 22.29 -13.27
C LEU A 627 6.00 21.02 -13.17
N LEU A 628 6.73 20.65 -14.21
CA LEU A 628 7.63 19.50 -14.17
C LEU A 628 8.81 19.72 -13.23
N ASP A 629 9.38 20.91 -13.21
CA ASP A 629 10.43 21.27 -12.27
C ASP A 629 9.91 21.27 -10.82
N LEU A 630 8.66 21.71 -10.60
CA LEU A 630 7.98 21.61 -9.30
C LEU A 630 7.79 20.16 -8.87
N VAL A 631 7.17 19.31 -9.70
CA VAL A 631 6.91 17.90 -9.37
C VAL A 631 8.22 17.13 -9.17
N ARG A 632 9.25 17.37 -9.97
CA ARG A 632 10.57 16.74 -9.80
C ARG A 632 11.28 17.23 -8.54
N ALA A 633 11.16 18.52 -8.19
CA ALA A 633 11.73 19.06 -6.97
C ALA A 633 11.04 18.47 -5.72
N GLU A 634 9.71 18.39 -5.70
CA GLU A 634 8.98 17.78 -4.59
C GLU A 634 9.22 16.27 -4.51
N ALA A 635 9.29 15.57 -5.64
CA ALA A 635 9.61 14.15 -5.68
C ALA A 635 11.06 13.87 -5.25
N ALA A 636 12.02 14.70 -5.67
CA ALA A 636 13.41 14.60 -5.24
C ALA A 636 13.54 14.84 -3.74
N ALA A 637 12.79 15.80 -3.20
CA ALA A 637 12.78 16.11 -1.78
C ALA A 637 12.15 15.00 -0.91
N VAL A 638 11.16 14.26 -1.43
CA VAL A 638 10.61 13.07 -0.76
C VAL A 638 11.58 11.88 -0.82
N LEU A 639 12.33 11.73 -1.92
CA LEU A 639 13.31 10.66 -2.09
C LEU A 639 14.71 10.96 -1.51
N GLY A 640 14.90 12.14 -0.91
CA GLY A 640 16.19 12.55 -0.34
C GLY A 640 17.28 12.83 -1.38
N HIS A 641 16.90 13.18 -2.61
CA HIS A 641 17.84 13.56 -3.65
C HIS A 641 18.15 15.07 -3.62
N SER A 642 19.42 15.42 -3.76
CA SER A 642 19.92 16.81 -3.73
C SER A 642 19.63 17.64 -4.98
N GLY A 643 18.96 17.08 -6.00
CA GLY A 643 18.56 17.83 -7.20
C GLY A 643 17.41 17.18 -7.96
N SER A 644 16.54 18.00 -8.57
CA SER A 644 15.40 17.56 -9.40
C SER A 644 15.83 16.74 -10.62
N ASP A 645 17.09 16.85 -11.02
CA ASP A 645 17.69 16.11 -12.14
C ASP A 645 17.89 14.61 -11.91
N SER A 646 17.93 14.15 -10.65
CA SER A 646 17.99 12.72 -10.31
C SER A 646 16.66 11.99 -10.51
N VAL A 647 15.54 12.75 -10.50
CA VAL A 647 14.20 12.22 -10.75
C VAL A 647 13.94 12.29 -12.24
N ALA A 648 14.03 11.15 -12.92
CA ALA A 648 13.75 11.06 -14.35
C ALA A 648 12.27 11.34 -14.62
N ALA A 649 11.99 12.31 -15.50
CA ALA A 649 10.63 12.78 -15.78
C ALA A 649 9.65 11.70 -16.29
N HIS A 650 10.17 10.60 -16.84
CA HIS A 650 9.42 9.52 -17.49
C HIS A 650 9.45 8.20 -16.70
N ARG A 651 10.14 8.14 -15.55
CA ARG A 651 10.29 6.91 -14.77
C ARG A 651 9.20 6.79 -13.71
N ALA A 652 8.77 5.55 -13.42
CA ALA A 652 7.80 5.29 -12.36
C ALA A 652 8.30 5.79 -11.01
N PHE A 653 7.42 6.39 -10.21
CA PHE A 653 7.68 6.73 -8.82
C PHE A 653 8.12 5.50 -8.02
N LYS A 654 7.50 4.33 -8.21
CA LYS A 654 7.92 3.09 -7.54
C LYS A 654 9.38 2.70 -7.83
N GLU A 655 9.82 2.81 -9.08
CA GLU A 655 11.21 2.54 -9.47
C GLU A 655 12.19 3.60 -8.97
N LEU A 656 11.69 4.80 -8.68
CA LEU A 656 12.45 5.88 -8.05
C LEU A 656 12.49 5.72 -6.52
N GLY A 657 11.84 4.68 -5.96
CA GLY A 657 11.86 4.37 -4.53
C GLY A 657 10.64 4.87 -3.76
N PHE A 658 9.55 5.21 -4.45
CA PHE A 658 8.28 5.51 -3.79
C PHE A 658 7.54 4.24 -3.34
N ASP A 659 6.98 4.31 -2.14
CA ASP A 659 6.11 3.36 -1.45
C ASP A 659 4.82 4.09 -0.98
N SER A 660 3.93 3.40 -0.27
CA SER A 660 2.66 3.98 0.20
C SER A 660 2.84 5.20 1.12
N LEU A 661 3.94 5.28 1.88
CA LEU A 661 4.22 6.38 2.81
C LEU A 661 4.77 7.62 2.07
N THR A 662 5.73 7.40 1.17
CA THR A 662 6.32 8.47 0.36
C THR A 662 5.36 9.00 -0.71
N ALA A 663 4.43 8.17 -1.21
CA ALA A 663 3.33 8.61 -2.07
C ALA A 663 2.44 9.65 -1.39
N VAL A 664 2.09 9.42 -0.12
CA VAL A 664 1.33 10.35 0.71
C VAL A 664 2.12 11.64 0.98
N GLN A 665 3.42 11.55 1.21
CA GLN A 665 4.29 12.72 1.40
C GLN A 665 4.39 13.60 0.15
N LEU A 666 4.53 12.99 -1.05
CA LEU A 666 4.53 13.73 -2.31
C LEU A 666 3.18 14.37 -2.59
N ARG A 667 2.07 13.67 -2.36
CA ARG A 667 0.72 14.23 -2.43
C ARG A 667 0.58 15.45 -1.51
N ASN A 668 1.00 15.34 -0.24
CA ASN A 668 0.89 16.44 0.73
C ASN A 668 1.73 17.66 0.35
N ARG A 669 2.95 17.42 -0.15
CA ARG A 669 3.84 18.48 -0.65
C ARG A 669 3.26 19.17 -1.88
N LEU A 670 2.72 18.41 -2.83
CA LEU A 670 2.06 18.97 -4.01
C LEU A 670 0.79 19.74 -3.65
N LYS A 671 -0.05 19.22 -2.76
CA LYS A 671 -1.22 19.94 -2.20
C LYS A 671 -0.80 21.28 -1.56
N SER A 672 0.30 21.29 -0.82
CA SER A 672 0.84 22.52 -0.21
C SER A 672 1.39 23.51 -1.25
N ALA A 673 2.03 23.01 -2.31
CA ALA A 673 2.60 23.83 -3.38
C ALA A 673 1.55 24.38 -4.36
N THR A 674 0.49 23.60 -4.64
CA THR A 674 -0.52 23.93 -5.65
C THR A 674 -1.82 24.47 -5.06
N GLY A 675 -2.14 24.15 -3.81
CA GLY A 675 -3.41 24.48 -3.17
C GLY A 675 -4.58 23.57 -3.58
N LEU A 676 -4.34 22.53 -4.39
CA LEU A 676 -5.37 21.61 -4.87
C LEU A 676 -5.74 20.54 -3.83
N LEU A 677 -7.00 20.11 -3.85
CA LEU A 677 -7.42 18.86 -3.21
C LEU A 677 -7.00 17.70 -4.11
N LEU A 678 -6.05 16.89 -3.64
CA LEU A 678 -5.49 15.78 -4.42
C LEU A 678 -5.81 14.44 -3.72
N PRO A 679 -6.35 13.43 -4.45
CA PRO A 679 -6.75 12.15 -3.88
C PRO A 679 -5.56 11.33 -3.33
N THR A 680 -5.83 10.38 -2.44
CA THR A 680 -4.83 9.46 -1.85
C THR A 680 -4.15 8.56 -2.88
N THR A 681 -4.87 8.23 -3.97
CA THR A 681 -4.39 7.39 -5.08
C THR A 681 -3.54 8.16 -6.10
N LEU A 682 -3.34 9.48 -5.95
CA LEU A 682 -2.70 10.36 -6.95
C LEU A 682 -1.38 9.83 -7.54
N VAL A 683 -0.46 9.37 -6.69
CA VAL A 683 0.85 8.83 -7.12
C VAL A 683 0.71 7.46 -7.77
N PHE A 684 -0.38 6.74 -7.47
CA PHE A 684 -0.73 5.48 -8.11
C PHE A 684 -1.42 5.66 -9.46
N ASP A 685 -2.24 6.69 -9.55
CA ASP A 685 -2.99 7.09 -10.74
C ASP A 685 -2.06 7.76 -11.77
N HIS A 686 -1.12 8.58 -11.31
CA HIS A 686 -0.16 9.31 -12.13
C HIS A 686 1.27 8.91 -11.78
N PRO A 687 1.71 7.73 -12.22
CA PRO A 687 2.88 7.07 -11.65
C PRO A 687 4.22 7.63 -12.13
N SER A 688 4.26 8.71 -12.90
CA SER A 688 5.51 9.41 -13.27
C SER A 688 5.39 10.91 -13.08
N PRO A 689 6.51 11.64 -12.86
CA PRO A 689 6.50 13.09 -12.73
C PRO A 689 5.77 13.81 -13.87
N ARG A 690 5.96 13.36 -15.12
CA ARG A 690 5.28 13.96 -16.28
C ARG A 690 3.79 13.67 -16.32
N ALA A 691 3.35 12.47 -15.94
CA ALA A 691 1.92 12.14 -15.85
C ALA A 691 1.22 12.98 -14.77
N LEU A 692 1.90 13.20 -13.66
CA LEU A 692 1.39 13.98 -12.54
C LEU A 692 1.30 15.49 -12.87
N VAL A 693 2.27 16.02 -13.63
CA VAL A 693 2.20 17.38 -14.19
C VAL A 693 0.97 17.60 -15.06
N ALA A 694 0.65 16.64 -15.92
CA ALA A 694 -0.51 16.75 -16.82
C ALA A 694 -1.83 16.82 -16.02
N HIS A 695 -1.96 16.03 -14.95
CA HIS A 695 -3.11 16.09 -14.07
C HIS A 695 -3.17 17.41 -13.28
N LEU A 696 -2.09 17.83 -12.63
CA LEU A 696 -2.03 19.09 -11.89
C LEU A 696 -2.33 20.31 -12.77
N LYS A 697 -1.92 20.27 -14.04
CA LYS A 697 -2.23 21.32 -15.02
C LYS A 697 -3.73 21.44 -15.28
N ASN A 698 -4.41 20.30 -15.46
CA ASN A 698 -5.86 20.27 -15.70
C ASN A 698 -6.64 20.78 -14.49
N GLU A 699 -6.25 20.34 -13.28
CA GLU A 699 -6.88 20.75 -12.03
C GLU A 699 -6.61 22.24 -11.68
N LEU A 700 -5.41 22.77 -11.95
CA LEU A 700 -5.06 24.16 -11.61
C LEU A 700 -5.64 25.20 -12.56
N LEU A 701 -5.63 24.92 -13.86
CA LEU A 701 -5.97 25.93 -14.87
C LEU A 701 -7.44 25.90 -15.28
N GLY A 702 -8.19 24.87 -14.88
CA GLY A 702 -9.60 24.72 -15.26
C GLY A 702 -9.83 24.81 -16.77
N ASP A 703 -8.80 24.49 -17.56
CA ASP A 703 -8.87 24.55 -19.01
C ASP A 703 -9.54 23.27 -19.49
N ASP A 704 -10.72 23.49 -20.07
CA ASP A 704 -11.43 22.66 -21.04
C ASP A 704 -10.48 22.31 -22.20
N THR A 705 -9.51 21.44 -21.92
CA THR A 705 -8.63 20.80 -22.92
C THR A 705 -9.25 19.48 -23.34
N SER A 706 -10.51 19.59 -23.74
CA SER A 706 -10.95 18.96 -24.97
C SER A 706 -10.20 19.61 -26.15
N ALA A 707 -9.09 19.01 -26.55
CA ALA A 707 -8.31 19.38 -27.74
C ALA A 707 -7.71 20.80 -27.75
N GLY A 708 -6.63 20.99 -28.52
CA GLY A 708 -6.16 22.35 -28.81
C GLY A 708 -7.24 23.15 -29.54
N PRO A 709 -7.24 24.49 -29.46
CA PRO A 709 -8.15 25.32 -30.23
C PRO A 709 -7.88 25.12 -31.73
N LEU A 710 -8.69 24.26 -32.35
CA LEU A 710 -9.00 24.40 -33.77
C LEU A 710 -9.53 25.82 -33.96
N THR A 711 -8.88 26.52 -34.86
CA THR A 711 -9.12 27.93 -35.13
C THR A 711 -10.61 28.21 -35.40
N ALA A 712 -11.08 29.38 -34.98
CA ALA A 712 -12.44 29.85 -35.25
C ALA A 712 -12.79 29.89 -36.76
N SER A 713 -11.80 29.74 -37.65
CA SER A 713 -12.01 29.57 -39.10
C SER A 713 -12.39 28.14 -39.55
N GLU A 714 -12.40 27.15 -38.66
CA GLU A 714 -12.82 25.77 -38.96
C GLU A 714 -14.21 25.45 -38.39
N LYS A 715 -14.63 26.11 -37.31
CA LYS A 715 -16.00 26.01 -36.75
C LYS A 715 -17.06 26.72 -37.61
N GLU A 716 -16.68 27.69 -38.44
CA GLU A 716 -17.58 28.30 -39.42
C GLU A 716 -17.74 27.46 -40.71
N ARG A 717 -16.81 26.55 -41.01
CA ARG A 717 -16.93 25.63 -42.17
C ARG A 717 -17.74 24.37 -41.87
N ALA A 718 -17.95 24.03 -40.60
CA ALA A 718 -18.74 22.87 -40.18
C ALA A 718 -20.23 23.20 -39.92
N ARG A 719 -20.62 24.49 -40.01
CA ARG A 719 -22.01 24.94 -39.75
C ARG A 719 -22.73 25.50 -40.97
N ASP A 720 -22.05 25.66 -42.10
CA ASP A 720 -22.67 26.07 -43.37
C ASP A 720 -22.35 25.04 -44.47
N GLY A 721 -23.22 24.04 -44.55
CA GLY A 721 -23.10 22.89 -45.44
C GLY A 721 -24.47 22.30 -45.72
N SER A 722 -25.33 23.14 -46.30
CA SER A 722 -26.57 22.72 -46.96
C SER A 722 -26.36 21.46 -47.80
N ARG A 723 -27.29 20.51 -47.66
CA ARG A 723 -27.55 19.40 -48.58
C ARG A 723 -27.19 19.74 -50.04
N SER A 724 -26.20 19.06 -50.60
CA SER A 724 -26.18 18.68 -52.03
C SER A 724 -25.06 17.68 -52.34
N SER A 725 -25.49 16.46 -52.67
CA SER A 725 -24.96 15.55 -53.71
C SER A 725 -23.45 15.38 -53.93
N ALA A 726 -23.04 14.10 -53.78
CA ALA A 726 -22.05 13.37 -54.59
C ALA A 726 -20.57 13.68 -54.36
N ALA A 727 -20.01 13.16 -53.24
CA ALA A 727 -18.65 12.59 -53.15
C ALA A 727 -18.35 12.14 -51.70
N GLU A 728 -18.99 11.07 -51.19
CA GLU A 728 -18.68 10.47 -49.88
C GLU A 728 -18.82 8.95 -49.95
N GLU A 729 -17.72 8.20 -49.85
CA GLU A 729 -17.76 6.73 -49.70
C GLU A 729 -16.48 6.12 -49.06
N GLY A 730 -15.57 6.93 -48.50
CA GLY A 730 -14.26 6.43 -48.04
C GLY A 730 -14.06 6.26 -46.52
N ASP A 731 -14.82 6.94 -45.67
CA ASP A 731 -14.48 7.10 -44.23
C ASP A 731 -15.58 6.57 -43.27
N ALA A 732 -16.58 5.84 -43.78
CA ALA A 732 -17.79 5.45 -43.04
C ALA A 732 -18.17 3.96 -43.15
N ASP A 733 -17.19 3.06 -43.34
CA ASP A 733 -17.43 1.61 -43.44
C ASP A 733 -17.05 0.87 -42.14
N PRO A 734 -18.00 0.61 -41.22
CA PRO A 734 -17.71 0.01 -39.92
C PRO A 734 -17.35 -1.48 -40.03
N LEU A 735 -16.65 -2.00 -39.02
CA LEU A 735 -16.33 -3.42 -38.92
C LEU A 735 -17.51 -4.19 -38.33
N VAL A 736 -17.81 -5.39 -38.84
CA VAL A 736 -18.88 -6.25 -38.36
C VAL A 736 -18.39 -7.64 -37.98
N ILE A 737 -19.03 -8.24 -36.99
CA ILE A 737 -18.90 -9.66 -36.67
C ILE A 737 -19.97 -10.41 -37.47
N VAL A 738 -19.54 -11.35 -38.32
CA VAL A 738 -20.44 -12.11 -39.20
C VAL A 738 -20.64 -13.55 -38.77
N SER A 739 -19.71 -14.10 -37.99
CA SER A 739 -19.82 -15.45 -37.43
C SER A 739 -18.99 -15.58 -36.15
N MET A 740 -19.35 -16.55 -35.31
CA MET A 740 -18.69 -16.85 -34.04
C MET A 740 -18.74 -18.36 -33.74
N SER A 741 -17.69 -18.92 -33.14
CA SER A 741 -17.66 -20.25 -32.52
C SER A 741 -16.85 -20.20 -31.22
N CYS A 742 -17.07 -21.16 -30.31
CA CYS A 742 -16.34 -21.24 -29.06
C CYS A 742 -16.32 -22.64 -28.43
N ARG A 743 -15.39 -22.83 -27.50
CA ARG A 743 -15.30 -23.93 -26.54
C ARG A 743 -15.03 -23.35 -25.16
N PHE A 744 -15.98 -23.44 -24.25
CA PHE A 744 -15.84 -22.97 -22.87
C PHE A 744 -16.26 -24.03 -21.85
N PRO A 745 -15.82 -23.90 -20.58
CA PRO A 745 -16.20 -24.79 -19.49
C PRO A 745 -17.71 -24.98 -19.36
N GLY A 746 -18.14 -26.11 -18.80
CA GLY A 746 -19.55 -26.47 -18.66
C GLY A 746 -20.19 -26.99 -19.96
N ALA A 747 -19.38 -27.56 -20.85
CA ALA A 747 -19.76 -28.08 -22.17
C ALA A 747 -20.38 -27.01 -23.10
N ALA A 748 -19.93 -25.77 -22.97
CA ALA A 748 -20.34 -24.66 -23.83
C ALA A 748 -19.55 -24.71 -25.15
N ASN A 749 -19.95 -25.61 -26.05
CA ASN A 749 -19.28 -25.88 -27.32
C ASN A 749 -19.79 -25.03 -28.50
N SER A 750 -20.64 -24.05 -28.24
CA SER A 750 -21.17 -23.11 -29.24
C SER A 750 -21.63 -21.81 -28.55
N PRO A 751 -21.74 -20.69 -29.27
CA PRO A 751 -22.29 -19.44 -28.73
C PRO A 751 -23.66 -19.63 -28.08
N GLU A 752 -24.53 -20.46 -28.66
CA GLU A 752 -25.86 -20.76 -28.13
C GLU A 752 -25.80 -21.55 -26.81
N GLN A 753 -24.89 -22.52 -26.69
CA GLN A 753 -24.71 -23.28 -25.45
C GLN A 753 -24.05 -22.44 -24.35
N LEU A 754 -23.10 -21.56 -24.70
CA LEU A 754 -22.56 -20.57 -23.78
C LEU A 754 -23.66 -19.65 -23.27
N TRP A 755 -24.54 -19.17 -24.15
CA TRP A 755 -25.68 -18.35 -23.77
C TRP A 755 -26.64 -19.08 -22.82
N SER A 756 -27.02 -20.33 -23.10
CA SER A 756 -27.85 -21.14 -22.19
C SER A 756 -27.20 -21.29 -20.82
N LEU A 757 -25.89 -21.58 -20.76
CA LEU A 757 -25.14 -21.67 -19.50
C LEU A 757 -25.23 -20.37 -18.68
N ILE A 758 -25.01 -19.22 -19.33
CA ILE A 758 -25.03 -17.91 -18.67
C ILE A 758 -26.44 -17.52 -18.24
N ALA A 759 -27.43 -17.65 -19.13
CA ALA A 759 -28.82 -17.27 -18.89
C ALA A 759 -29.49 -18.13 -17.80
N GLU A 760 -29.10 -19.40 -17.67
CA GLU A 760 -29.55 -20.27 -16.58
C GLU A 760 -28.82 -19.99 -15.26
N GLY A 761 -27.77 -19.15 -15.28
CA GLY A 761 -26.94 -18.84 -14.12
C GLY A 761 -26.13 -20.04 -13.62
N ARG A 762 -25.68 -20.92 -14.54
CA ARG A 762 -24.84 -22.08 -14.20
C ARG A 762 -23.40 -21.62 -13.90
N ASP A 763 -22.84 -22.23 -12.85
CA ASP A 763 -21.43 -22.10 -12.44
C ASP A 763 -20.66 -23.32 -12.98
N ALA A 764 -19.64 -23.07 -13.82
CA ALA A 764 -18.85 -24.09 -14.51
C ALA A 764 -17.52 -24.40 -13.80
N VAL A 765 -17.30 -23.90 -12.58
CA VAL A 765 -16.17 -24.30 -11.75
C VAL A 765 -16.30 -25.77 -11.34
N SER A 766 -15.23 -26.53 -11.52
CA SER A 766 -15.13 -27.95 -11.20
C SER A 766 -13.81 -28.27 -10.50
N GLU A 767 -13.66 -29.50 -10.01
CA GLU A 767 -12.35 -30.02 -9.58
C GLU A 767 -11.35 -30.07 -10.75
N PHE A 768 -10.06 -30.14 -10.43
CA PHE A 768 -8.98 -30.26 -11.41
C PHE A 768 -9.11 -31.51 -12.30
N PRO A 769 -8.75 -31.42 -13.59
CA PRO A 769 -8.92 -32.49 -14.57
C PRO A 769 -7.94 -33.66 -14.33
N GLY A 770 -8.44 -34.89 -14.41
CA GLY A 770 -7.65 -36.12 -14.22
C GLY A 770 -6.89 -36.61 -15.48
N ASP A 771 -7.15 -36.01 -16.63
CA ASP A 771 -6.65 -36.42 -17.95
C ASP A 771 -5.45 -35.58 -18.44
N ARG A 772 -4.87 -34.73 -17.59
CA ARG A 772 -3.69 -33.88 -17.89
C ARG A 772 -2.37 -34.44 -17.33
N GLY A 773 -2.42 -35.58 -16.62
CA GLY A 773 -1.24 -36.17 -15.98
C GLY A 773 -0.71 -35.38 -14.78
N TRP A 774 -1.55 -34.56 -14.15
CA TRP A 774 -1.20 -33.81 -12.94
C TRP A 774 -1.20 -34.72 -11.71
N ASP A 775 -0.21 -34.57 -10.84
CA ASP A 775 -0.16 -35.27 -9.55
C ASP A 775 -1.08 -34.55 -8.53
N LEU A 776 -2.38 -34.79 -8.63
CA LEU A 776 -3.41 -34.09 -7.85
C LEU A 776 -3.27 -34.32 -6.34
N ASP A 777 -2.78 -35.48 -5.93
CA ASP A 777 -2.54 -35.83 -4.51
C ASP A 777 -1.44 -34.97 -3.90
N ARG A 778 -0.36 -34.70 -4.66
CA ARG A 778 0.75 -33.87 -4.19
C ARG A 778 0.53 -32.38 -4.43
N LEU A 779 -0.28 -32.02 -5.43
CA LEU A 779 -0.49 -30.63 -5.83
C LEU A 779 -1.19 -29.80 -4.76
N TYR A 780 -2.06 -30.36 -3.92
CA TYR A 780 -2.81 -29.57 -2.93
C TYR A 780 -2.06 -29.38 -1.59
N ASP A 781 -1.96 -28.13 -1.13
CA ASP A 781 -1.50 -27.77 0.21
C ASP A 781 -2.17 -26.46 0.68
N PRO A 782 -3.18 -26.53 1.57
CA PRO A 782 -3.93 -25.35 2.02
C PRO A 782 -3.09 -24.39 2.89
N GLN A 783 -1.97 -24.86 3.46
CA GLN A 783 -1.09 -24.05 4.30
C GLN A 783 0.14 -23.54 3.53
N LEU A 784 0.32 -23.95 2.26
CA LEU A 784 1.49 -23.65 1.42
C LEU A 784 2.84 -23.97 2.08
N SER A 785 2.85 -24.99 2.94
CA SER A 785 4.04 -25.47 3.65
C SER A 785 5.07 -26.09 2.70
N ARG A 786 4.62 -26.66 1.59
CA ARG A 786 5.44 -27.29 0.54
C ARG A 786 5.57 -26.37 -0.67
N SER A 787 6.68 -26.51 -1.41
CA SER A 787 6.85 -25.84 -2.70
C SER A 787 6.26 -26.64 -3.84
N GLY A 788 5.82 -25.95 -4.90
CA GLY A 788 5.19 -26.61 -6.05
C GLY A 788 3.73 -26.99 -5.83
N THR A 789 3.05 -26.43 -4.83
CA THR A 789 1.67 -26.77 -4.45
C THR A 789 0.69 -25.59 -4.65
N SER A 790 -0.59 -25.91 -4.72
CA SER A 790 -1.74 -25.02 -4.82
C SER A 790 -2.60 -25.14 -3.56
N TYR A 791 -3.15 -24.02 -3.07
CA TYR A 791 -4.14 -24.06 -1.97
C TYR A 791 -5.59 -24.19 -2.46
N THR A 792 -5.82 -24.17 -3.78
CA THR A 792 -7.12 -24.49 -4.38
C THR A 792 -7.04 -25.82 -5.14
N ARG A 793 -8.19 -26.48 -5.27
CA ARG A 793 -8.41 -27.70 -6.08
C ARG A 793 -9.41 -27.49 -7.22
N GLU A 794 -9.91 -26.27 -7.35
CA GLU A 794 -11.02 -25.94 -8.24
C GLU A 794 -10.59 -24.93 -9.31
N GLY A 795 -11.19 -25.06 -10.49
CA GLY A 795 -11.00 -24.19 -11.66
C GLY A 795 -12.04 -24.49 -12.73
N SER A 796 -12.00 -23.80 -13.86
CA SER A 796 -12.94 -24.04 -14.97
C SER A 796 -12.24 -24.61 -16.19
N PHE A 797 -12.55 -25.85 -16.57
CA PHE A 797 -11.77 -26.57 -17.60
C PHE A 797 -12.62 -26.89 -18.83
N VAL A 798 -11.97 -26.89 -20.00
CA VAL A 798 -12.59 -27.40 -21.23
C VAL A 798 -12.46 -28.92 -21.21
N THR A 799 -13.57 -29.60 -21.51
CA THR A 799 -13.59 -31.07 -21.60
C THR A 799 -13.04 -31.54 -22.95
N ASP A 800 -12.60 -32.79 -23.03
CA ASP A 800 -12.24 -33.46 -24.27
C ASP A 800 -11.10 -32.82 -25.08
N VAL A 801 -10.24 -31.98 -24.47
CA VAL A 801 -9.12 -31.31 -25.20
C VAL A 801 -8.05 -32.29 -25.71
N ALA A 802 -8.09 -33.54 -25.28
CA ALA A 802 -7.24 -34.61 -25.79
C ALA A 802 -7.76 -35.17 -27.13
N GLU A 803 -9.05 -34.99 -27.44
CA GLU A 803 -9.70 -35.44 -28.66
C GLU A 803 -9.41 -34.47 -29.82
N PHE A 804 -9.21 -34.99 -31.02
CA PHE A 804 -8.99 -34.22 -32.25
C PHE A 804 -9.09 -35.12 -33.48
N ASP A 805 -9.84 -34.72 -34.50
CA ASP A 805 -9.93 -35.42 -35.78
C ASP A 805 -8.78 -35.00 -36.71
N ALA A 806 -7.65 -35.67 -36.54
CA ALA A 806 -6.44 -35.36 -37.29
C ALA A 806 -6.59 -35.65 -38.79
N ASP A 807 -7.30 -36.72 -39.16
CA ASP A 807 -7.45 -37.15 -40.54
C ASP A 807 -8.29 -36.13 -41.34
N PHE A 808 -9.33 -35.56 -40.74
CA PHE A 808 -10.13 -34.49 -41.35
C PHE A 808 -9.28 -33.28 -41.75
N PHE A 809 -8.33 -32.87 -40.90
CA PHE A 809 -7.43 -31.75 -41.18
C PHE A 809 -6.16 -32.15 -41.96
N GLY A 810 -6.06 -33.39 -42.43
CA GLY A 810 -4.90 -33.89 -43.17
C GLY A 810 -3.62 -33.99 -42.34
N ILE A 811 -3.75 -34.16 -41.02
CA ILE A 811 -2.67 -34.22 -40.06
C ILE A 811 -2.42 -35.69 -39.68
N SER A 812 -1.17 -36.14 -39.77
CA SER A 812 -0.86 -37.53 -39.41
C SER A 812 -1.04 -37.76 -37.89
N PRO A 813 -1.43 -38.97 -37.44
CA PRO A 813 -1.58 -39.26 -36.01
C PRO A 813 -0.33 -38.95 -35.16
N ARG A 814 0.87 -39.12 -35.73
CA ARG A 814 2.15 -38.80 -35.06
C ARG A 814 2.32 -37.30 -34.84
N GLU A 815 1.95 -36.50 -35.84
CA GLU A 815 1.97 -35.05 -35.73
C GLU A 815 0.89 -34.58 -34.74
N ALA A 816 -0.31 -35.14 -34.82
CA ALA A 816 -1.43 -34.80 -33.94
C ALA A 816 -1.05 -34.95 -32.45
N VAL A 817 -0.39 -36.05 -32.06
CA VAL A 817 0.11 -36.25 -30.68
C VAL A 817 1.09 -35.15 -30.25
N ALA A 818 1.95 -34.70 -31.16
CA ALA A 818 2.94 -33.66 -30.88
C ALA A 818 2.35 -32.23 -30.87
N MET A 819 1.15 -32.03 -31.39
CA MET A 819 0.49 -30.73 -31.42
C MET A 819 -0.04 -30.33 -30.05
N ASP A 820 0.20 -29.08 -29.65
CA ASP A 820 -0.45 -28.43 -28.52
C ASP A 820 -1.99 -28.50 -28.71
N PRO A 821 -2.76 -28.94 -27.70
CA PRO A 821 -4.22 -28.94 -27.73
C PRO A 821 -4.84 -27.59 -28.13
N GLN A 822 -4.17 -26.47 -27.85
CA GLN A 822 -4.60 -25.15 -28.30
C GLN A 822 -4.65 -25.03 -29.84
N GLN A 823 -3.72 -25.64 -30.57
CA GLN A 823 -3.73 -25.66 -32.04
C GLN A 823 -4.90 -26.48 -32.58
N ARG A 824 -5.19 -27.61 -31.93
CA ARG A 824 -6.27 -28.53 -32.32
C ARG A 824 -7.64 -27.87 -32.16
N LEU A 825 -7.90 -27.29 -30.97
CA LEU A 825 -9.12 -26.55 -30.70
C LEU A 825 -9.32 -25.36 -31.65
N LEU A 826 -8.25 -24.64 -31.98
CA LEU A 826 -8.34 -23.53 -32.92
C LEU A 826 -8.67 -23.96 -34.34
N LEU A 827 -8.19 -25.12 -34.81
CA LEU A 827 -8.55 -25.65 -36.13
C LEU A 827 -10.04 -25.99 -36.20
N GLU A 828 -10.55 -26.71 -35.21
CA GLU A 828 -11.98 -27.06 -35.12
C GLU A 828 -12.85 -25.81 -35.03
N THR A 829 -12.54 -24.91 -34.09
CA THR A 829 -13.35 -23.69 -33.90
C THR A 829 -13.27 -22.72 -35.07
N SER A 830 -12.14 -22.65 -35.79
CA SER A 830 -12.02 -21.83 -37.01
C SER A 830 -12.81 -22.43 -38.17
N TRP A 831 -12.79 -23.76 -38.34
CA TRP A 831 -13.64 -24.44 -39.32
C TRP A 831 -15.12 -24.13 -39.10
N GLU A 832 -15.59 -24.31 -37.86
CA GLU A 832 -16.98 -24.06 -37.49
C GLU A 832 -17.40 -22.60 -37.69
N VAL A 833 -16.49 -21.65 -37.48
CA VAL A 833 -16.77 -20.24 -37.76
C VAL A 833 -17.09 -20.02 -39.24
N PHE A 834 -16.36 -20.64 -40.16
CA PHE A 834 -16.65 -20.55 -41.59
C PHE A 834 -17.94 -21.27 -41.97
N GLU A 835 -18.14 -22.47 -41.43
CA GLU A 835 -19.36 -23.26 -41.66
C GLU A 835 -20.62 -22.48 -41.21
N ARG A 836 -20.56 -21.86 -40.03
CA ARG A 836 -21.65 -21.04 -39.48
C ARG A 836 -21.86 -19.73 -40.26
N ALA A 837 -20.84 -19.23 -40.94
CA ALA A 837 -20.96 -18.09 -41.85
C ALA A 837 -21.57 -18.50 -43.21
N GLY A 838 -21.73 -19.80 -43.47
CA GLY A 838 -22.13 -20.31 -44.79
C GLY A 838 -21.01 -20.21 -45.84
N ILE A 839 -19.75 -20.11 -45.41
CA ILE A 839 -18.59 -19.94 -46.30
C ILE A 839 -17.92 -21.29 -46.50
N ALA A 840 -17.83 -21.76 -47.73
CA ALA A 840 -17.04 -22.94 -48.06
C ALA A 840 -15.55 -22.62 -47.93
N VAL A 841 -14.82 -23.40 -47.14
CA VAL A 841 -13.38 -23.18 -46.89
C VAL A 841 -12.55 -23.24 -48.18
N ASP A 842 -12.96 -24.03 -49.16
CA ASP A 842 -12.30 -24.09 -50.47
C ASP A 842 -12.35 -22.75 -51.22
N ASP A 843 -13.39 -21.94 -51.01
CA ASP A 843 -13.53 -20.61 -51.61
C ASP A 843 -12.59 -19.57 -50.96
N LEU A 844 -12.02 -19.89 -49.80
CA LEU A 844 -11.08 -19.04 -49.07
C LEU A 844 -9.62 -19.33 -49.37
N ARG A 845 -9.32 -20.41 -50.10
CA ARG A 845 -7.93 -20.69 -50.50
C ARG A 845 -7.41 -19.56 -51.38
N GLU A 846 -6.16 -19.14 -51.12
CA GLU A 846 -5.50 -18.01 -51.78
C GLU A 846 -6.20 -16.65 -51.53
N SER A 847 -7.20 -16.61 -50.63
CA SER A 847 -7.85 -15.36 -50.24
C SER A 847 -6.98 -14.58 -49.28
N ARG A 848 -7.11 -13.25 -49.31
CA ARG A 848 -6.44 -12.33 -48.37
C ARG A 848 -7.17 -12.28 -47.02
N THR A 849 -7.49 -13.45 -46.47
CA THR A 849 -8.09 -13.58 -45.14
C THR A 849 -7.00 -13.59 -44.08
N GLY A 850 -7.05 -12.66 -43.12
CA GLY A 850 -6.10 -12.59 -42.02
C GLY A 850 -6.47 -13.52 -40.86
N VAL A 851 -5.49 -13.87 -40.01
CA VAL A 851 -5.64 -14.73 -38.84
C VAL A 851 -4.92 -14.08 -37.64
N PHE A 852 -5.68 -13.62 -36.65
CA PHE A 852 -5.17 -12.93 -35.47
C PHE A 852 -5.59 -13.69 -34.21
N ILE A 853 -4.63 -14.34 -33.54
CA ILE A 853 -4.91 -15.25 -32.43
C ILE A 853 -4.25 -14.76 -31.15
N GLY A 854 -5.02 -14.59 -30.09
CA GLY A 854 -4.52 -14.34 -28.75
C GLY A 854 -4.19 -15.66 -28.04
N ALA A 855 -2.92 -15.90 -27.73
CA ALA A 855 -2.52 -17.15 -27.06
C ALA A 855 -1.18 -17.00 -26.34
N ALA A 856 -0.96 -17.83 -25.33
CA ALA A 856 0.31 -17.97 -24.63
C ALA A 856 0.80 -19.43 -24.74
N THR A 857 2.03 -19.68 -24.30
CA THR A 857 2.55 -21.05 -24.23
C THR A 857 1.76 -21.89 -23.22
N SER A 858 1.31 -23.09 -23.62
CA SER A 858 0.68 -24.04 -22.70
C SER A 858 1.68 -24.85 -21.87
N TYR A 859 2.97 -24.77 -22.22
CA TYR A 859 4.04 -25.66 -21.76
C TYR A 859 3.84 -27.14 -22.13
N TYR A 860 2.93 -27.45 -23.05
CA TYR A 860 2.76 -28.80 -23.59
C TYR A 860 4.08 -29.34 -24.17
N GLY A 861 4.45 -30.57 -23.81
CA GLY A 861 5.68 -31.23 -24.29
C GLY A 861 6.98 -30.83 -23.58
N THR A 862 6.97 -29.97 -22.55
CA THR A 862 8.18 -29.41 -21.89
C THR A 862 8.61 -30.09 -20.58
N GLY A 863 7.91 -31.13 -20.12
CA GLY A 863 8.16 -31.80 -18.83
C GLY A 863 9.29 -32.86 -18.83
N PRO A 864 9.69 -33.38 -17.64
CA PRO A 864 10.74 -34.40 -17.49
C PRO A 864 10.48 -35.70 -18.29
N VAL A 865 9.21 -35.97 -18.62
CA VAL A 865 8.78 -37.10 -19.45
C VAL A 865 9.29 -37.00 -20.90
N SER A 866 9.53 -35.78 -21.42
CA SER A 866 10.14 -35.57 -22.75
C SER A 866 11.66 -35.70 -22.74
N ALA A 867 12.30 -35.79 -21.57
CA ALA A 867 13.76 -35.89 -21.42
C ALA A 867 14.17 -37.15 -20.64
N GLY A 868 13.68 -38.31 -21.08
CA GLY A 868 14.30 -39.60 -20.81
C GLY A 868 14.02 -40.22 -19.44
N SER A 869 12.96 -41.05 -19.37
CA SER A 869 13.00 -42.31 -18.61
C SER A 869 11.79 -43.19 -18.96
N GLY A 870 12.04 -44.34 -19.58
CA GLY A 870 11.10 -45.48 -19.58
C GLY A 870 10.41 -45.77 -20.91
N SER A 871 10.83 -46.89 -21.51
CA SER A 871 10.18 -47.67 -22.56
C SER A 871 8.64 -47.63 -22.57
N ASP A 872 8.05 -47.12 -23.66
CA ASP A 872 6.86 -47.65 -24.36
C ASP A 872 5.97 -46.60 -25.08
N GLY A 873 6.30 -45.30 -25.12
CA GLY A 873 5.36 -44.29 -25.66
C GLY A 873 5.84 -43.27 -26.72
N ALA A 874 7.15 -43.04 -26.90
CA ALA A 874 7.64 -41.86 -27.64
C ALA A 874 8.70 -42.16 -28.70
N GLU A 875 8.71 -43.35 -29.32
CA GLU A 875 9.46 -43.56 -30.56
C GLU A 875 8.65 -43.03 -31.75
N GLY A 876 9.01 -41.85 -32.29
CA GLY A 876 8.53 -41.39 -33.60
C GLY A 876 7.84 -40.02 -33.68
N THR A 877 7.82 -39.22 -32.61
CA THR A 877 7.39 -37.79 -32.65
C THR A 877 8.54 -36.81 -32.88
N ASP A 878 9.78 -37.32 -32.92
CA ASP A 878 10.99 -36.57 -33.24
C ASP A 878 10.84 -35.87 -34.60
N GLY A 879 10.86 -34.53 -34.58
CA GLY A 879 10.70 -33.68 -35.76
C GLY A 879 9.41 -32.86 -35.82
N PHE A 880 8.34 -33.28 -35.11
CA PHE A 880 7.07 -32.53 -35.07
C PHE A 880 6.93 -31.61 -33.85
N LEU A 881 7.74 -31.78 -32.80
CA LEU A 881 7.60 -30.99 -31.56
C LEU A 881 7.76 -29.48 -31.78
N LEU A 882 8.65 -29.05 -32.67
CA LEU A 882 8.84 -27.63 -32.97
C LEU A 882 7.56 -27.01 -33.57
N THR A 883 6.98 -27.66 -34.59
CA THR A 883 5.76 -27.18 -35.25
C THR A 883 4.51 -27.45 -34.41
N GLY A 884 4.54 -28.44 -33.54
CA GLY A 884 3.44 -28.80 -32.65
C GLY A 884 3.30 -27.88 -31.44
N THR A 885 4.38 -27.29 -30.94
CA THR A 885 4.36 -26.54 -29.66
C THR A 885 4.70 -25.05 -29.77
N ALA A 886 5.29 -24.61 -30.89
CA ALA A 886 5.63 -23.21 -31.06
C ALA A 886 4.38 -22.32 -31.15
N THR A 887 4.28 -21.31 -30.28
CA THR A 887 3.15 -20.37 -30.22
C THR A 887 2.89 -19.67 -31.57
N ALA A 888 3.94 -19.31 -32.32
CA ALA A 888 3.80 -18.69 -33.64
C ALA A 888 3.09 -19.59 -34.68
N VAL A 889 3.05 -20.91 -34.46
CA VAL A 889 2.40 -21.87 -35.36
C VAL A 889 0.87 -21.89 -35.15
N LEU A 890 0.31 -21.33 -34.08
CA LEU A 890 -1.14 -21.28 -33.87
C LEU A 890 -1.87 -20.56 -35.02
N SER A 891 -1.51 -19.30 -35.29
CA SER A 891 -2.07 -18.54 -36.43
C SER A 891 -1.58 -19.07 -37.79
N GLY A 892 -0.32 -19.52 -37.85
CA GLY A 892 0.29 -20.03 -39.07
C GLY A 892 -0.34 -21.33 -39.57
N ARG A 893 -0.70 -22.25 -38.66
CA ARG A 893 -1.32 -23.53 -39.00
C ARG A 893 -2.74 -23.36 -39.50
N ILE A 894 -3.54 -22.48 -38.89
CA ILE A 894 -4.87 -22.11 -39.41
C ILE A 894 -4.74 -21.62 -40.86
N SER A 895 -3.82 -20.69 -41.10
CA SER A 895 -3.57 -20.13 -42.44
C SER A 895 -3.12 -21.21 -43.42
N TYR A 896 -2.20 -22.08 -43.01
CA TYR A 896 -1.70 -23.20 -43.81
C TYR A 896 -2.80 -24.21 -44.16
N THR A 897 -3.58 -24.65 -43.18
CA THR A 897 -4.62 -25.67 -43.34
C THR A 897 -5.75 -25.18 -44.23
N PHE A 898 -6.19 -23.93 -44.07
CA PHE A 898 -7.28 -23.34 -44.86
C PHE A 898 -6.80 -22.58 -46.11
N GLY A 899 -5.49 -22.51 -46.36
CA GLY A 899 -4.92 -21.85 -47.54
C GLY A 899 -5.07 -20.32 -47.53
N LEU A 900 -5.08 -19.67 -46.38
CA LEU A 900 -5.28 -18.23 -46.25
C LEU A 900 -3.97 -17.47 -46.43
N GLU A 901 -3.99 -16.37 -47.19
CA GLU A 901 -2.80 -15.57 -47.56
C GLU A 901 -2.77 -14.17 -46.95
N GLY A 902 -3.69 -13.87 -46.02
CA GLY A 902 -3.65 -12.62 -45.25
C GLY A 902 -2.63 -12.65 -44.09
N PRO A 903 -2.52 -11.55 -43.32
CA PRO A 903 -1.61 -11.50 -42.16
C PRO A 903 -1.95 -12.59 -41.13
N ALA A 904 -0.96 -13.37 -40.68
CA ALA A 904 -1.12 -14.42 -39.68
C ALA A 904 -0.28 -14.11 -38.43
N VAL A 905 -0.91 -13.69 -37.34
CA VAL A 905 -0.24 -13.19 -36.14
C VAL A 905 -0.78 -13.87 -34.89
N THR A 906 0.14 -14.40 -34.08
CA THR A 906 -0.18 -14.84 -32.71
C THR A 906 0.32 -13.79 -31.72
N ILE A 907 -0.55 -13.39 -30.80
CA ILE A 907 -0.37 -12.25 -29.89
C ILE A 907 -0.40 -12.77 -28.45
N ASP A 908 0.64 -12.45 -27.68
CA ASP A 908 0.69 -12.68 -26.24
C ASP A 908 0.79 -11.34 -25.51
N THR A 909 -0.34 -10.90 -24.99
CA THR A 909 -0.45 -9.80 -24.02
C THR A 909 -1.11 -10.30 -22.74
N ALA A 910 -0.93 -11.59 -22.42
CA ALA A 910 -1.64 -12.29 -21.37
C ALA A 910 -3.18 -12.14 -21.51
N CYS A 911 -3.86 -11.69 -20.44
CA CYS A 911 -5.32 -11.69 -20.35
C CYS A 911 -6.04 -10.75 -21.34
N SER A 912 -5.34 -9.80 -21.97
CA SER A 912 -5.91 -8.89 -22.98
C SER A 912 -5.81 -9.42 -24.43
N SER A 913 -5.14 -10.56 -24.64
CA SER A 913 -4.68 -11.00 -25.97
C SER A 913 -5.77 -11.05 -27.03
N SER A 914 -6.93 -11.63 -26.75
CA SER A 914 -8.02 -11.72 -27.73
C SER A 914 -8.62 -10.38 -28.17
N LEU A 915 -8.70 -9.38 -27.28
CA LEU A 915 -9.16 -8.04 -27.68
C LEU A 915 -8.08 -7.27 -28.45
N VAL A 916 -6.80 -7.49 -28.12
CA VAL A 916 -5.69 -6.94 -28.92
C VAL A 916 -5.68 -7.56 -30.33
N SER A 917 -5.96 -8.86 -30.46
CA SER A 917 -6.16 -9.52 -31.75
C SER A 917 -7.27 -8.87 -32.57
N LEU A 918 -8.42 -8.56 -31.95
CA LEU A 918 -9.51 -7.86 -32.63
C LEU A 918 -9.11 -6.45 -33.06
N HIS A 919 -8.40 -5.72 -32.20
CA HIS A 919 -7.90 -4.38 -32.54
C HIS A 919 -6.95 -4.43 -33.75
N MET A 920 -6.00 -5.36 -33.78
CA MET A 920 -5.06 -5.52 -34.90
C MET A 920 -5.77 -5.94 -36.19
N ALA A 921 -6.73 -6.86 -36.12
CA ALA A 921 -7.55 -7.25 -37.27
C ALA A 921 -8.37 -6.07 -37.82
N ALA A 922 -8.93 -5.24 -36.93
CA ALA A 922 -9.65 -4.04 -37.33
C ALA A 922 -8.75 -3.05 -38.09
N GLN A 923 -7.49 -2.87 -37.66
CA GLN A 923 -6.52 -2.03 -38.38
C GLN A 923 -6.16 -2.64 -39.74
N ALA A 924 -5.88 -3.93 -39.80
CA ALA A 924 -5.54 -4.62 -41.05
C ALA A 924 -6.69 -4.55 -42.08
N LEU A 925 -7.94 -4.70 -41.66
CA LEU A 925 -9.12 -4.59 -42.53
C LEU A 925 -9.36 -3.15 -43.00
N ARG A 926 -9.16 -2.15 -42.13
CA ARG A 926 -9.29 -0.72 -42.49
C ARG A 926 -8.19 -0.27 -43.44
N ASN A 927 -6.96 -0.74 -43.25
CA ASN A 927 -5.83 -0.47 -44.13
C ASN A 927 -5.87 -1.29 -45.42
N GLY A 928 -6.85 -2.20 -45.56
CA GLY A 928 -6.98 -3.07 -46.70
C GLY A 928 -5.79 -4.02 -46.86
N GLU A 929 -5.20 -4.51 -45.77
CA GLU A 929 -4.20 -5.59 -45.74
C GLU A 929 -4.87 -6.97 -45.88
N CYS A 930 -6.09 -7.11 -45.38
CA CYS A 930 -6.99 -8.24 -45.62
C CYS A 930 -8.40 -7.76 -45.98
N THR A 931 -9.23 -8.67 -46.49
CA THR A 931 -10.65 -8.43 -46.79
C THR A 931 -11.58 -9.03 -45.75
N MET A 932 -11.10 -10.04 -45.05
CA MET A 932 -11.78 -10.72 -43.94
C MET A 932 -10.72 -11.15 -42.93
N ALA A 933 -11.09 -11.31 -41.66
CA ALA A 933 -10.16 -11.79 -40.64
C ALA A 933 -10.82 -12.74 -39.64
N LEU A 934 -10.14 -13.85 -39.36
CA LEU A 934 -10.38 -14.67 -38.19
C LEU A 934 -9.70 -14.02 -36.99
N VAL A 935 -10.47 -13.78 -35.93
CA VAL A 935 -10.00 -13.23 -34.67
C VAL A 935 -10.30 -14.22 -33.56
N GLY A 936 -9.26 -14.70 -32.88
CA GLY A 936 -9.40 -15.76 -31.89
C GLY A 936 -8.64 -15.50 -30.60
N GLY A 937 -8.96 -16.31 -29.60
CA GLY A 937 -8.25 -16.39 -28.34
C GLY A 937 -8.39 -17.80 -27.78
N VAL A 938 -7.29 -18.40 -27.32
CA VAL A 938 -7.29 -19.76 -26.79
C VAL A 938 -6.41 -19.89 -25.55
N THR A 939 -6.84 -20.74 -24.63
CA THR A 939 -6.08 -21.14 -23.45
C THR A 939 -6.45 -22.58 -23.09
N VAL A 940 -5.43 -23.43 -23.03
CA VAL A 940 -5.49 -24.76 -22.40
C VAL A 940 -4.31 -24.89 -21.44
N MET A 941 -4.58 -25.27 -20.21
CA MET A 941 -3.59 -25.47 -19.17
C MET A 941 -3.06 -26.91 -19.24
N ALA A 942 -1.96 -27.12 -19.97
CA ALA A 942 -1.33 -28.44 -20.02
C ALA A 942 -0.59 -28.79 -18.71
N THR A 943 -0.20 -27.78 -17.92
CA THR A 943 0.51 -27.95 -16.63
C THR A 943 -0.19 -27.16 -15.51
N PRO A 944 -0.03 -27.56 -14.23
CA PRO A 944 -0.64 -26.85 -13.11
C PRO A 944 0.14 -25.57 -12.72
N ALA A 945 1.10 -25.11 -13.53
CA ALA A 945 2.05 -24.07 -13.17
C ALA A 945 1.38 -22.74 -12.77
N ALA A 946 0.30 -22.35 -13.47
CA ALA A 946 -0.46 -21.14 -13.15
C ALA A 946 -1.08 -21.19 -11.74
N PHE A 947 -1.62 -22.34 -11.33
CA PHE A 947 -2.17 -22.54 -10.00
C PHE A 947 -1.09 -22.52 -8.92
N VAL A 948 0.06 -23.15 -9.17
CA VAL A 948 1.19 -23.17 -8.24
C VAL A 948 1.76 -21.77 -8.02
N GLU A 949 2.02 -21.04 -9.09
CA GLU A 949 2.65 -19.70 -9.03
C GLU A 949 1.71 -18.69 -8.35
N PHE A 950 0.45 -18.65 -8.75
CA PHE A 950 -0.51 -17.73 -8.14
C PHE A 950 -0.91 -18.13 -6.71
N SER A 951 -0.77 -19.42 -6.36
CA SER A 951 -0.91 -19.83 -4.96
C SER A 951 0.18 -19.25 -4.08
N ARG A 952 1.44 -19.20 -4.57
CA ARG A 952 2.53 -18.54 -3.84
C ARG A 952 2.30 -17.04 -3.64
N GLN A 953 1.66 -16.40 -4.61
CA GLN A 953 1.33 -14.97 -4.55
C GLN A 953 0.03 -14.67 -3.79
N ARG A 954 -0.70 -15.71 -3.33
CA ARG A 954 -2.05 -15.59 -2.74
C ARG A 954 -3.03 -14.83 -3.65
N GLY A 955 -2.95 -15.07 -4.96
CA GLY A 955 -3.78 -14.39 -5.97
C GLY A 955 -5.01 -15.15 -6.45
N LEU A 956 -5.23 -16.40 -6.00
CA LEU A 956 -6.37 -17.24 -6.38
C LEU A 956 -7.50 -17.12 -5.38
N ALA A 957 -8.74 -17.26 -5.86
CA ALA A 957 -9.88 -17.50 -5.00
C ALA A 957 -9.76 -18.91 -4.38
N ALA A 958 -10.03 -19.03 -3.08
CA ALA A 958 -9.89 -20.31 -2.38
C ALA A 958 -10.87 -21.38 -2.91
N ASP A 959 -12.03 -20.93 -3.38
CA ASP A 959 -13.10 -21.73 -4.00
C ASP A 959 -13.03 -21.73 -5.53
N GLY A 960 -11.94 -21.21 -6.12
CA GLY A 960 -11.75 -21.18 -7.58
C GLY A 960 -12.74 -20.29 -8.34
N ARG A 961 -13.56 -19.46 -7.68
CA ARG A 961 -14.60 -18.63 -8.32
C ARG A 961 -14.21 -17.17 -8.45
N CYS A 962 -14.58 -16.55 -9.57
CA CYS A 962 -14.42 -15.10 -9.75
C CYS A 962 -15.61 -14.35 -9.14
N LYS A 963 -15.46 -13.86 -7.91
CA LYS A 963 -16.48 -13.11 -7.15
C LYS A 963 -16.43 -11.61 -7.46
N ALA A 964 -16.59 -11.28 -8.74
CA ALA A 964 -16.28 -9.95 -9.25
C ALA A 964 -17.16 -8.84 -8.63
N PHE A 965 -16.52 -7.75 -8.21
CA PHE A 965 -17.13 -6.57 -7.57
C PHE A 965 -17.89 -6.86 -6.25
N SER A 966 -17.75 -8.06 -5.70
CA SER A 966 -18.35 -8.46 -4.41
C SER A 966 -17.44 -8.08 -3.24
N ALA A 967 -18.02 -7.85 -2.06
CA ALA A 967 -17.28 -7.74 -0.80
C ALA A 967 -16.49 -9.03 -0.49
N ASP A 968 -16.98 -10.18 -0.99
CA ASP A 968 -16.34 -11.50 -0.82
C ASP A 968 -15.23 -11.80 -1.85
N ALA A 969 -14.85 -10.82 -2.68
CA ALA A 969 -13.77 -10.94 -3.65
C ALA A 969 -12.43 -11.25 -2.93
N ASP A 970 -11.84 -12.41 -3.20
CA ASP A 970 -10.63 -12.91 -2.53
C ASP A 970 -9.48 -13.26 -3.49
N GLY A 971 -9.75 -13.36 -4.80
CA GLY A 971 -8.76 -13.66 -5.84
C GLY A 971 -9.41 -14.11 -7.15
N THR A 972 -8.58 -14.50 -8.12
CA THR A 972 -9.07 -14.99 -9.43
C THR A 972 -9.34 -16.49 -9.40
N GLY A 973 -10.42 -16.92 -10.05
CA GLY A 973 -10.63 -18.31 -10.47
C GLY A 973 -10.05 -18.53 -11.86
N TRP A 974 -9.14 -19.49 -12.06
CA TRP A 974 -8.58 -19.75 -13.39
C TRP A 974 -9.50 -20.61 -14.25
N GLY A 975 -9.56 -20.27 -15.54
CA GLY A 975 -10.33 -21.00 -16.54
C GLY A 975 -9.56 -21.26 -17.84
N GLU A 976 -10.00 -22.26 -18.58
CA GLU A 976 -9.61 -22.56 -19.97
C GLU A 976 -10.69 -22.05 -20.93
N GLY A 977 -10.37 -21.96 -22.22
CA GLY A 977 -11.37 -21.64 -23.23
C GLY A 977 -10.81 -21.31 -24.59
N ALA A 978 -11.66 -21.38 -25.61
CA ALA A 978 -11.40 -20.92 -26.96
C ALA A 978 -12.60 -20.13 -27.47
N GLY A 979 -12.37 -18.96 -28.07
CA GLY A 979 -13.37 -18.20 -28.80
C GLY A 979 -12.79 -17.73 -30.12
N VAL A 980 -13.58 -17.77 -31.19
CA VAL A 980 -13.19 -17.29 -32.52
C VAL A 980 -14.38 -16.56 -33.14
N VAL A 981 -14.09 -15.41 -33.74
CA VAL A 981 -15.06 -14.61 -34.50
C VAL A 981 -14.52 -14.29 -35.89
N LEU A 982 -15.41 -14.23 -36.87
CA LEU A 982 -15.11 -13.79 -38.22
C LEU A 982 -15.56 -12.34 -38.38
N VAL A 983 -14.63 -11.49 -38.81
CA VAL A 983 -14.89 -10.07 -39.00
C VAL A 983 -14.52 -9.60 -40.39
N GLU A 984 -15.31 -8.69 -40.93
CA GLU A 984 -15.08 -8.01 -42.21
C GLU A 984 -15.69 -6.61 -42.17
N ARG A 985 -15.48 -5.81 -43.21
CA ARG A 985 -16.14 -4.49 -43.31
C ARG A 985 -17.63 -4.67 -43.61
N LEU A 986 -18.49 -3.78 -43.12
CA LEU A 986 -19.93 -3.84 -43.33
C LEU A 986 -20.29 -3.86 -44.82
N SER A 987 -19.58 -3.09 -45.66
CA SER A 987 -19.77 -3.12 -47.11
C SER A 987 -19.42 -4.48 -47.73
N ASP A 988 -18.41 -5.17 -47.20
CA ASP A 988 -18.00 -6.50 -47.65
C ASP A 988 -19.04 -7.54 -47.22
N ALA A 989 -19.49 -7.52 -45.96
CA ALA A 989 -20.54 -8.41 -45.46
C ALA A 989 -21.83 -8.28 -46.28
N ARG A 990 -22.26 -7.04 -46.56
CA ARG A 990 -23.42 -6.77 -47.42
C ARG A 990 -23.22 -7.25 -48.86
N ARG A 991 -22.03 -7.03 -49.42
CA ARG A 991 -21.69 -7.48 -50.78
C ARG A 991 -21.70 -9.00 -50.89
N ASN A 992 -21.20 -9.68 -49.86
CA ASN A 992 -21.08 -11.13 -49.81
C ASN A 992 -22.36 -11.82 -49.31
N GLY A 993 -23.35 -11.06 -48.82
CA GLY A 993 -24.58 -11.60 -48.25
C GLY A 993 -24.38 -12.29 -46.90
N HIS A 994 -23.30 -11.95 -46.19
CA HIS A 994 -23.02 -12.51 -44.87
C HIS A 994 -23.87 -11.83 -43.79
N PRO A 995 -24.38 -12.58 -42.79
CA PRO A 995 -25.18 -12.00 -41.72
C PRO A 995 -24.35 -11.06 -40.86
N VAL A 996 -24.95 -9.99 -40.35
CA VAL A 996 -24.31 -9.09 -39.37
C VAL A 996 -24.83 -9.43 -37.99
N LEU A 997 -23.97 -9.98 -37.13
CA LEU A 997 -24.32 -10.34 -35.75
C LEU A 997 -24.20 -9.15 -34.80
N ALA A 998 -23.17 -8.32 -34.99
CA ALA A 998 -22.95 -7.07 -34.27
C ALA A 998 -21.96 -6.18 -35.02
N VAL A 999 -21.97 -4.89 -34.72
CA VAL A 999 -21.02 -3.89 -35.23
C VAL A 999 -19.93 -3.63 -34.18
N VAL A 1000 -18.67 -3.57 -34.61
CA VAL A 1000 -17.53 -3.15 -33.79
C VAL A 1000 -17.27 -1.67 -34.03
N CYS A 1001 -17.89 -0.80 -33.24
CA CYS A 1001 -17.87 0.66 -33.44
C CYS A 1001 -16.49 1.25 -33.18
N GLY A 1002 -15.85 0.83 -32.09
CA GLY A 1002 -14.56 1.37 -31.67
C GLY A 1002 -13.75 0.35 -30.90
N THR A 1003 -12.44 0.37 -31.13
CA THR A 1003 -11.47 -0.42 -30.37
C THR A 1003 -10.30 0.47 -29.99
N ALA A 1004 -9.72 0.25 -28.82
CA ALA A 1004 -8.49 0.91 -28.40
C ALA A 1004 -7.63 -0.04 -27.57
N VAL A 1005 -6.32 0.15 -27.69
CA VAL A 1005 -5.29 -0.53 -26.90
C VAL A 1005 -4.33 0.50 -26.35
N ASN A 1006 -3.95 0.37 -25.08
CA ASN A 1006 -2.87 1.16 -24.51
C ASN A 1006 -2.03 0.34 -23.52
N GLN A 1007 -1.11 1.01 -22.83
CA GLN A 1007 -0.25 0.42 -21.83
C GLN A 1007 -0.27 1.29 -20.56
N ASP A 1008 -0.21 0.63 -19.41
CA ASP A 1008 -0.14 1.26 -18.09
C ASP A 1008 1.13 2.12 -17.95
N GLY A 1009 2.18 1.76 -18.68
CA GLY A 1009 3.48 2.39 -18.57
C GLY A 1009 4.15 2.03 -17.25
N ALA A 1010 4.98 2.93 -16.74
CA ALA A 1010 5.67 2.69 -15.49
C ALA A 1010 4.67 2.88 -14.32
N SER A 1011 4.13 1.80 -13.76
CA SER A 1011 3.10 1.78 -12.69
C SER A 1011 3.65 1.24 -11.35
N ASN A 1012 2.78 0.95 -10.36
CA ASN A 1012 3.17 0.47 -9.04
C ASN A 1012 3.51 -1.03 -8.97
N GLY A 1013 4.11 -1.56 -10.03
CA GLY A 1013 4.49 -2.96 -10.19
C GLY A 1013 4.00 -3.46 -11.54
N LEU A 1014 4.79 -4.34 -12.17
CA LEU A 1014 4.48 -4.82 -13.53
C LEU A 1014 3.07 -5.42 -13.65
N SER A 1015 2.58 -6.05 -12.59
CA SER A 1015 1.26 -6.69 -12.51
C SER A 1015 0.19 -5.88 -11.78
N ALA A 1016 0.51 -4.67 -11.31
CA ALA A 1016 -0.45 -3.81 -10.63
C ALA A 1016 -1.24 -2.98 -11.67
N PRO A 1017 -2.59 -3.05 -11.70
CA PRO A 1017 -3.40 -2.32 -12.66
C PRO A 1017 -3.34 -0.79 -12.43
N ASN A 1018 -3.58 0.00 -13.47
CA ASN A 1018 -3.60 1.47 -13.39
C ASN A 1018 -4.93 2.09 -13.88
N GLY A 1019 -5.70 2.65 -12.94
CA GLY A 1019 -7.02 3.23 -13.20
C GLY A 1019 -7.05 4.30 -14.31
N PRO A 1020 -6.16 5.30 -14.32
CA PRO A 1020 -6.17 6.31 -15.38
C PRO A 1020 -5.82 5.76 -16.77
N SER A 1021 -5.02 4.70 -16.86
CA SER A 1021 -4.76 4.02 -18.14
C SER A 1021 -6.01 3.32 -18.65
N GLN A 1022 -6.78 2.69 -17.76
CA GLN A 1022 -8.09 2.11 -18.10
C GLN A 1022 -9.08 3.20 -18.56
N GLN A 1023 -9.15 4.34 -17.86
CA GLN A 1023 -9.98 5.47 -18.30
C GLN A 1023 -9.56 5.99 -19.69
N ARG A 1024 -8.25 6.09 -19.95
CA ARG A 1024 -7.74 6.54 -21.25
C ARG A 1024 -8.10 5.58 -22.38
N VAL A 1025 -8.00 4.26 -22.16
CA VAL A 1025 -8.36 3.29 -23.22
C VAL A 1025 -9.86 3.32 -23.49
N ILE A 1026 -10.70 3.48 -22.46
CA ILE A 1026 -12.15 3.64 -22.61
C ILE A 1026 -12.48 4.90 -23.42
N ARG A 1027 -11.95 6.07 -23.02
CA ARG A 1027 -12.16 7.34 -23.73
C ARG A 1027 -11.67 7.28 -25.18
N GLN A 1028 -10.55 6.61 -25.43
CA GLN A 1028 -10.03 6.44 -26.79
C GLN A 1028 -10.93 5.53 -27.64
N ALA A 1029 -11.47 4.45 -27.08
CA ALA A 1029 -12.41 3.60 -27.80
C ALA A 1029 -13.70 4.34 -28.14
N LEU A 1030 -14.22 5.15 -27.20
CA LEU A 1030 -15.37 6.04 -27.43
C LEU A 1030 -15.09 7.06 -28.54
N ALA A 1031 -13.92 7.70 -28.50
CA ALA A 1031 -13.49 8.64 -29.54
C ALA A 1031 -13.37 7.95 -30.92
N ASN A 1032 -12.78 6.74 -30.96
CA ASN A 1032 -12.67 5.95 -32.18
C ASN A 1032 -14.03 5.49 -32.73
N ALA A 1033 -15.05 5.42 -31.87
CA ALA A 1033 -16.43 5.11 -32.24
C ALA A 1033 -17.27 6.36 -32.58
N GLY A 1034 -16.78 7.57 -32.28
CA GLY A 1034 -17.58 8.80 -32.38
C GLY A 1034 -18.75 8.85 -31.38
N LEU A 1035 -18.66 8.14 -30.26
CA LEU A 1035 -19.73 8.00 -29.26
C LEU A 1035 -19.43 8.79 -27.98
N GLN A 1036 -20.48 9.21 -27.27
CA GLN A 1036 -20.39 9.75 -25.92
C GLN A 1036 -20.51 8.62 -24.87
N PRO A 1037 -19.97 8.79 -23.64
CA PRO A 1037 -20.10 7.77 -22.59
C PRO A 1037 -21.56 7.40 -22.31
N GLY A 1038 -22.45 8.39 -22.35
CA GLY A 1038 -23.89 8.21 -22.16
C GLY A 1038 -24.58 7.36 -23.23
N ASP A 1039 -23.91 7.02 -24.34
CA ASP A 1039 -24.46 6.20 -25.43
C ASP A 1039 -24.29 4.69 -25.22
N VAL A 1040 -23.40 4.27 -24.31
CA VAL A 1040 -23.15 2.85 -24.00
C VAL A 1040 -24.03 2.43 -22.83
N ASP A 1041 -24.71 1.28 -22.95
CA ASP A 1041 -25.71 0.83 -21.96
C ASP A 1041 -25.13 -0.11 -20.91
N ALA A 1042 -24.18 -0.96 -21.31
CA ALA A 1042 -23.58 -1.97 -20.44
C ALA A 1042 -22.07 -2.11 -20.67
N VAL A 1043 -21.35 -2.59 -19.66
CA VAL A 1043 -19.95 -3.00 -19.78
C VAL A 1043 -19.77 -4.43 -19.27
N GLU A 1044 -19.24 -5.27 -20.14
CA GLU A 1044 -18.63 -6.55 -19.83
C GLU A 1044 -17.19 -6.29 -19.37
N ALA A 1045 -17.00 -6.33 -18.05
CA ALA A 1045 -15.75 -5.96 -17.40
C ALA A 1045 -14.65 -7.01 -17.56
N HIS A 1046 -13.41 -6.57 -17.28
CA HIS A 1046 -12.34 -7.51 -17.00
C HIS A 1046 -12.62 -8.28 -15.69
N GLY A 1047 -13.06 -7.62 -14.62
CA GLY A 1047 -13.71 -8.16 -13.43
C GLY A 1047 -13.27 -9.57 -13.03
N THR A 1048 -12.10 -9.70 -12.42
CA THR A 1048 -11.47 -10.98 -12.08
C THR A 1048 -11.78 -11.46 -10.67
N GLY A 1049 -12.47 -10.67 -9.84
CA GLY A 1049 -12.72 -11.01 -8.44
C GLY A 1049 -11.54 -10.70 -7.54
N THR A 1050 -10.63 -9.82 -7.96
CA THR A 1050 -9.43 -9.49 -7.17
C THR A 1050 -9.68 -8.27 -6.30
N ARG A 1051 -9.21 -8.32 -5.05
CA ARG A 1051 -9.38 -7.24 -4.05
C ARG A 1051 -8.88 -5.87 -4.50
N LEU A 1052 -7.86 -5.83 -5.35
CA LEU A 1052 -7.27 -4.59 -5.87
C LEU A 1052 -7.79 -4.22 -7.26
N GLY A 1053 -7.91 -5.19 -8.17
CA GLY A 1053 -8.24 -4.92 -9.57
C GLY A 1053 -9.68 -4.46 -9.76
N ASP A 1054 -10.63 -5.11 -9.07
CA ASP A 1054 -12.05 -4.82 -9.23
C ASP A 1054 -12.40 -3.39 -8.78
N PRO A 1055 -11.91 -2.87 -7.64
CA PRO A 1055 -12.15 -1.47 -7.29
C PRO A 1055 -11.56 -0.47 -8.29
N ILE A 1056 -10.36 -0.74 -8.82
CA ILE A 1056 -9.70 0.14 -9.80
C ILE A 1056 -10.50 0.19 -11.10
N GLU A 1057 -10.99 -0.96 -11.59
CA GLU A 1057 -11.81 -1.01 -12.79
C GLU A 1057 -13.17 -0.32 -12.58
N ALA A 1058 -13.85 -0.58 -11.46
CA ALA A 1058 -15.13 0.06 -11.15
C ALA A 1058 -15.00 1.59 -11.07
N GLN A 1059 -13.93 2.10 -10.45
CA GLN A 1059 -13.63 3.54 -10.41
C GLN A 1059 -13.35 4.12 -11.79
N ALA A 1060 -12.62 3.39 -12.65
CA ALA A 1060 -12.37 3.83 -14.02
C ALA A 1060 -13.68 3.93 -14.83
N LEU A 1061 -14.62 3.01 -14.62
CA LEU A 1061 -15.95 3.02 -15.24
C LEU A 1061 -16.84 4.14 -14.67
N LEU A 1062 -16.84 4.35 -13.35
CA LEU A 1062 -17.54 5.47 -12.71
C LEU A 1062 -17.06 6.83 -13.24
N ALA A 1063 -15.74 7.00 -13.39
CA ALA A 1063 -15.11 8.22 -13.89
C ALA A 1063 -15.21 8.44 -15.41
N THR A 1064 -15.74 7.46 -16.15
CA THR A 1064 -15.92 7.55 -17.60
C THR A 1064 -17.39 7.44 -17.99
N TYR A 1065 -17.98 6.27 -17.81
CA TYR A 1065 -19.37 5.96 -18.17
C TYR A 1065 -20.39 6.40 -17.11
N GLY A 1066 -19.98 6.51 -15.85
CA GLY A 1066 -20.87 6.84 -14.73
C GLY A 1066 -21.21 8.32 -14.57
N GLN A 1067 -20.51 9.21 -15.27
CA GLN A 1067 -20.69 10.66 -15.20
C GLN A 1067 -21.76 11.15 -16.18
N ASP A 1068 -22.41 12.27 -15.86
CA ASP A 1068 -23.41 12.96 -16.70
C ASP A 1068 -24.52 12.05 -17.24
N ARG A 1069 -24.92 11.07 -16.43
CA ARG A 1069 -25.87 10.03 -16.79
C ARG A 1069 -27.10 10.10 -15.91
N ASP A 1070 -28.26 9.85 -16.51
CA ASP A 1070 -29.53 9.79 -15.80
C ASP A 1070 -29.53 8.64 -14.78
N ALA A 1071 -29.93 8.92 -13.54
CA ALA A 1071 -29.96 7.94 -12.46
C ALA A 1071 -30.94 6.79 -12.74
N ASP A 1072 -32.01 7.05 -13.51
CA ASP A 1072 -32.96 6.03 -13.94
C ASP A 1072 -32.42 5.14 -15.07
N ARG A 1073 -31.23 5.45 -15.60
CA ARG A 1073 -30.58 4.74 -16.69
C ARG A 1073 -29.10 4.54 -16.42
N PRO A 1074 -28.73 3.78 -15.38
CA PRO A 1074 -27.33 3.55 -15.05
C PRO A 1074 -26.60 2.80 -16.18
N LEU A 1075 -25.27 2.80 -16.13
CA LEU A 1075 -24.47 1.83 -16.87
C LEU A 1075 -24.57 0.48 -16.15
N TRP A 1076 -24.96 -0.56 -16.88
CA TRP A 1076 -24.99 -1.91 -16.32
C TRP A 1076 -23.61 -2.56 -16.35
N LEU A 1077 -23.13 -3.05 -15.21
CA LEU A 1077 -21.80 -3.63 -15.05
C LEU A 1077 -21.88 -5.12 -14.70
N GLY A 1078 -21.19 -5.97 -15.46
CA GLY A 1078 -21.10 -7.41 -15.17
C GLY A 1078 -19.89 -8.08 -15.80
N THR A 1079 -19.75 -9.39 -15.57
CA THR A 1079 -18.66 -10.20 -16.16
C THR A 1079 -19.09 -11.65 -16.35
N VAL A 1080 -18.67 -12.29 -17.43
CA VAL A 1080 -18.88 -13.72 -17.72
C VAL A 1080 -18.00 -14.63 -16.85
N LYS A 1081 -16.94 -14.08 -16.25
CA LYS A 1081 -15.96 -14.84 -15.46
C LYS A 1081 -16.58 -15.44 -14.20
N SER A 1082 -17.69 -14.89 -13.73
CA SER A 1082 -18.47 -15.47 -12.63
C SER A 1082 -19.07 -16.84 -12.99
N ASN A 1083 -19.22 -17.16 -14.28
CA ASN A 1083 -19.76 -18.44 -14.75
C ASN A 1083 -18.68 -19.43 -15.18
N ILE A 1084 -17.62 -18.97 -15.85
CA ILE A 1084 -16.64 -19.84 -16.54
C ILE A 1084 -15.20 -19.63 -16.07
N GLY A 1085 -15.00 -18.90 -14.96
CA GLY A 1085 -13.68 -18.49 -14.49
C GLY A 1085 -12.97 -17.53 -15.43
N HIS A 1086 -11.72 -17.21 -15.12
CA HIS A 1086 -10.90 -16.36 -15.97
C HIS A 1086 -10.20 -17.19 -17.06
N THR A 1087 -10.80 -17.22 -18.25
CA THR A 1087 -10.32 -17.96 -19.44
C THR A 1087 -9.09 -17.35 -20.14
N GLN A 1088 -8.27 -16.61 -19.38
CA GLN A 1088 -6.97 -16.05 -19.78
C GLN A 1088 -7.00 -15.36 -21.16
N SER A 1089 -6.22 -15.83 -22.13
CA SER A 1089 -6.11 -15.21 -23.47
C SER A 1089 -7.43 -15.22 -24.25
N ALA A 1090 -8.37 -16.12 -23.93
CA ALA A 1090 -9.70 -16.20 -24.54
C ALA A 1090 -10.76 -15.29 -23.87
N ALA A 1091 -10.43 -14.65 -22.74
CA ALA A 1091 -11.41 -13.94 -21.90
C ALA A 1091 -12.13 -12.79 -22.62
N GLY A 1092 -11.43 -12.05 -23.48
CA GLY A 1092 -12.02 -10.96 -24.26
C GLY A 1092 -13.11 -11.44 -25.22
N LEU A 1093 -12.86 -12.55 -25.93
CA LEU A 1093 -13.84 -13.13 -26.85
C LEU A 1093 -15.01 -13.82 -26.14
N ALA A 1094 -14.80 -14.39 -24.96
CA ALA A 1094 -15.91 -14.85 -24.13
C ALA A 1094 -16.89 -13.69 -23.83
N GLY A 1095 -16.35 -12.51 -23.49
CA GLY A 1095 -17.12 -11.30 -23.26
C GLY A 1095 -17.83 -10.79 -24.52
N ILE A 1096 -17.15 -10.76 -25.67
CA ILE A 1096 -17.76 -10.39 -26.96
C ILE A 1096 -18.92 -11.33 -27.31
N ILE A 1097 -18.71 -12.65 -27.24
CA ILE A 1097 -19.75 -13.63 -27.59
C ILE A 1097 -20.95 -13.48 -26.65
N LYS A 1098 -20.72 -13.34 -25.33
CA LYS A 1098 -21.80 -13.04 -24.36
C LYS A 1098 -22.58 -11.80 -24.76
N MET A 1099 -21.89 -10.70 -25.07
CA MET A 1099 -22.57 -9.43 -25.36
C MET A 1099 -23.32 -9.43 -26.69
N VAL A 1100 -22.80 -10.10 -27.72
CA VAL A 1100 -23.53 -10.31 -28.98
C VAL A 1100 -24.78 -11.14 -28.75
N MET A 1101 -24.70 -12.21 -27.95
CA MET A 1101 -25.89 -13.01 -27.59
C MET A 1101 -26.88 -12.20 -26.75
N ALA A 1102 -26.42 -11.40 -25.79
CA ALA A 1102 -27.26 -10.51 -24.99
C ALA A 1102 -28.04 -9.51 -25.84
N MET A 1103 -27.41 -8.93 -26.88
CA MET A 1103 -28.09 -8.06 -27.85
C MET A 1103 -29.18 -8.81 -28.61
N ARG A 1104 -28.88 -10.02 -29.11
CA ARG A 1104 -29.85 -10.83 -29.88
C ARG A 1104 -31.05 -11.29 -29.03
N HIS A 1105 -30.83 -11.57 -27.75
CA HIS A 1105 -31.88 -11.99 -26.82
C HIS A 1105 -32.53 -10.83 -26.07
N GLY A 1106 -32.03 -9.60 -26.21
CA GLY A 1106 -32.56 -8.41 -25.55
C GLY A 1106 -32.57 -8.49 -24.03
N THR A 1107 -31.59 -9.17 -23.42
CA THR A 1107 -31.50 -9.39 -21.97
C THR A 1107 -30.03 -9.32 -21.55
N LEU A 1108 -29.75 -8.66 -20.41
CA LEU A 1108 -28.46 -8.66 -19.74
C LEU A 1108 -28.51 -9.65 -18.56
N PRO A 1109 -27.86 -10.82 -18.65
CA PRO A 1109 -27.86 -11.81 -17.57
C PRO A 1109 -27.11 -11.31 -16.33
N ARG A 1110 -27.54 -11.75 -15.15
CA ARG A 1110 -26.86 -11.47 -13.88
C ARG A 1110 -25.44 -12.02 -13.85
N THR A 1111 -24.57 -11.31 -13.14
CA THR A 1111 -23.25 -11.78 -12.71
C THR A 1111 -23.40 -12.57 -11.41
N LEU A 1112 -22.82 -13.76 -11.36
CA LEU A 1112 -22.93 -14.64 -10.19
C LEU A 1112 -22.04 -14.16 -9.03
N HIS A 1113 -22.36 -14.61 -7.82
CA HIS A 1113 -21.60 -14.37 -6.58
C HIS A 1113 -21.47 -12.90 -6.13
N ILE A 1114 -22.33 -12.01 -6.65
CA ILE A 1114 -22.52 -10.66 -6.09
C ILE A 1114 -23.46 -10.78 -4.90
N GLY A 1115 -22.90 -10.87 -3.70
CA GLY A 1115 -23.63 -10.79 -2.43
C GLY A 1115 -23.89 -9.33 -2.08
N GLU A 1116 -22.91 -8.71 -1.42
CA GLU A 1116 -22.84 -7.27 -1.23
C GLU A 1116 -21.79 -6.67 -2.18
N PRO A 1117 -22.02 -5.50 -2.80
CA PRO A 1117 -20.98 -4.81 -3.56
C PRO A 1117 -19.77 -4.51 -2.68
N THR A 1118 -18.56 -4.53 -3.27
CA THR A 1118 -17.34 -4.21 -2.51
C THR A 1118 -17.41 -2.79 -1.90
N PRO A 1119 -17.10 -2.62 -0.61
CA PRO A 1119 -17.12 -1.31 0.06
C PRO A 1119 -15.93 -0.42 -0.36
N HIS A 1120 -14.96 -0.96 -1.10
CA HIS A 1120 -13.80 -0.21 -1.59
C HIS A 1120 -14.10 0.64 -2.85
N VAL A 1121 -15.36 0.66 -3.30
CA VAL A 1121 -15.84 1.48 -4.41
C VAL A 1121 -16.97 2.38 -3.91
N GLU A 1122 -16.87 3.67 -4.18
CA GLU A 1122 -17.92 4.65 -3.90
C GLU A 1122 -18.96 4.56 -5.02
N TRP A 1123 -19.87 3.58 -4.94
CA TRP A 1123 -20.88 3.32 -5.98
C TRP A 1123 -21.84 4.49 -6.23
N SER A 1124 -21.99 5.40 -5.25
CA SER A 1124 -22.76 6.65 -5.39
C SER A 1124 -22.06 7.74 -6.21
N ALA A 1125 -20.78 7.61 -6.55
CA ALA A 1125 -20.00 8.61 -7.31
C ALA A 1125 -20.50 8.83 -8.75
N GLY A 1126 -21.32 7.92 -9.27
CA GLY A 1126 -21.82 7.94 -10.64
C GLY A 1126 -22.89 6.89 -10.86
N ALA A 1127 -23.62 7.01 -11.96
CA ALA A 1127 -24.72 6.10 -12.28
C ALA A 1127 -24.20 4.80 -12.93
N VAL A 1128 -23.56 3.93 -12.13
CA VAL A 1128 -23.17 2.57 -12.50
C VAL A 1128 -23.90 1.58 -11.59
N SER A 1129 -24.47 0.52 -12.15
CA SER A 1129 -25.22 -0.49 -11.41
C SER A 1129 -24.74 -1.90 -11.74
N LEU A 1130 -24.45 -2.69 -10.71
CA LEU A 1130 -24.06 -4.09 -10.86
C LEU A 1130 -25.24 -4.93 -11.35
N LEU A 1131 -25.00 -5.80 -12.33
CA LEU A 1131 -25.95 -6.79 -12.84
C LEU A 1131 -26.14 -7.92 -11.82
N SER A 1132 -26.76 -7.64 -10.67
CA SER A 1132 -27.08 -8.62 -9.63
C SER A 1132 -28.32 -9.48 -9.96
N LYS A 1133 -29.13 -9.01 -10.92
CA LYS A 1133 -30.34 -9.68 -11.43
C LYS A 1133 -30.40 -9.47 -12.95
N ASP A 1134 -31.03 -10.41 -13.65
CA ASP A 1134 -31.26 -10.29 -15.08
C ASP A 1134 -32.03 -9.00 -15.37
N GLN A 1135 -31.56 -8.24 -16.36
CA GLN A 1135 -32.20 -7.00 -16.80
C GLN A 1135 -32.72 -7.16 -18.21
N GLU A 1136 -33.98 -6.79 -18.44
CA GLU A 1136 -34.48 -6.62 -19.79
C GLU A 1136 -33.69 -5.51 -20.48
N TRP A 1137 -33.31 -5.75 -21.72
CA TRP A 1137 -32.59 -4.79 -22.55
C TRP A 1137 -33.34 -4.66 -23.87
N PRO A 1138 -34.55 -4.07 -23.91
CA PRO A 1138 -35.36 -3.98 -25.12
C PRO A 1138 -34.71 -3.05 -26.17
N SER A 1139 -34.91 -3.34 -27.45
CA SER A 1139 -34.50 -2.43 -28.53
C SER A 1139 -35.51 -1.29 -28.59
N GLY A 1140 -35.04 -0.05 -28.48
CA GLY A 1140 -35.89 1.13 -28.56
C GLY A 1140 -35.91 1.70 -29.98
N THR A 1141 -37.06 2.15 -30.46
CA THR A 1141 -37.17 2.96 -31.69
C THR A 1141 -36.35 4.26 -31.64
N GLU A 1142 -35.89 4.67 -30.46
CA GLU A 1142 -35.09 5.87 -30.24
C GLU A 1142 -33.59 5.60 -29.94
N ARG A 1143 -33.17 4.35 -29.62
CA ARG A 1143 -31.78 4.09 -29.20
C ARG A 1143 -31.31 2.65 -29.41
N THR A 1144 -30.20 2.50 -30.13
CA THR A 1144 -29.51 1.23 -30.41
C THR A 1144 -28.80 0.69 -29.17
N ARG A 1145 -28.86 -0.63 -28.93
CA ARG A 1145 -28.15 -1.30 -27.83
C ARG A 1145 -26.63 -1.24 -28.04
N ARG A 1146 -25.90 -0.78 -27.02
CA ARG A 1146 -24.42 -0.71 -27.07
C ARG A 1146 -23.76 -1.23 -25.81
N ALA A 1147 -22.67 -1.96 -25.97
CA ALA A 1147 -21.89 -2.50 -24.85
C ALA A 1147 -20.38 -2.30 -25.02
N GLY A 1148 -19.72 -1.93 -23.93
CA GLY A 1148 -18.25 -1.99 -23.83
C GLY A 1148 -17.78 -3.38 -23.37
N VAL A 1149 -16.62 -3.83 -23.85
CA VAL A 1149 -15.94 -5.05 -23.40
C VAL A 1149 -14.50 -4.70 -23.04
N SER A 1150 -14.10 -4.96 -21.79
CA SER A 1150 -12.77 -4.65 -21.26
C SER A 1150 -11.93 -5.90 -21.04
N ALA A 1151 -10.63 -5.81 -21.36
CA ALA A 1151 -9.65 -6.81 -20.96
C ALA A 1151 -8.30 -6.17 -20.61
N PHE A 1152 -7.77 -6.49 -19.42
CA PHE A 1152 -6.54 -5.91 -18.90
C PHE A 1152 -5.51 -7.02 -18.65
N GLY A 1153 -4.36 -6.94 -19.32
CA GLY A 1153 -3.29 -7.91 -19.22
C GLY A 1153 -2.41 -7.67 -18.00
N VAL A 1154 -1.91 -8.74 -17.38
CA VAL A 1154 -0.99 -8.70 -16.22
C VAL A 1154 0.34 -7.99 -16.52
N SER A 1155 0.64 -7.68 -17.78
CA SER A 1155 1.81 -6.89 -18.20
C SER A 1155 1.52 -5.39 -18.37
N GLY A 1156 0.30 -4.94 -18.02
CA GLY A 1156 -0.16 -3.56 -18.15
C GLY A 1156 -0.79 -3.22 -19.51
N THR A 1157 -0.93 -4.17 -20.44
CA THR A 1157 -1.61 -3.91 -21.72
C THR A 1157 -3.13 -3.90 -21.50
N ASN A 1158 -3.78 -2.79 -21.83
CA ASN A 1158 -5.24 -2.65 -21.71
C ASN A 1158 -5.88 -2.62 -23.08
N ALA A 1159 -7.03 -3.27 -23.22
CA ALA A 1159 -7.86 -3.22 -24.42
C ALA A 1159 -9.32 -2.96 -24.06
N HIS A 1160 -9.99 -2.12 -24.85
CA HIS A 1160 -11.43 -1.87 -24.73
C HIS A 1160 -12.08 -1.84 -26.12
N VAL A 1161 -13.24 -2.50 -26.23
CA VAL A 1161 -14.02 -2.65 -27.47
C VAL A 1161 -15.44 -2.19 -27.23
N ILE A 1162 -16.03 -1.45 -28.16
CA ILE A 1162 -17.44 -1.03 -28.12
C ILE A 1162 -18.18 -1.77 -29.23
N LEU A 1163 -19.20 -2.52 -28.83
CA LEU A 1163 -20.12 -3.25 -29.69
C LEU A 1163 -21.45 -2.51 -29.80
N GLU A 1164 -22.08 -2.61 -30.95
CA GLU A 1164 -23.43 -2.11 -31.23
C GLU A 1164 -24.27 -3.21 -31.89
N GLU A 1165 -25.56 -3.22 -31.55
CA GLU A 1165 -26.55 -4.11 -32.15
C GLU A 1165 -26.60 -3.98 -33.68
N ALA A 1166 -26.81 -5.11 -34.36
CA ALA A 1166 -26.90 -5.14 -35.81
C ALA A 1166 -28.07 -4.28 -36.32
N PRO A 1167 -27.92 -3.55 -37.45
CA PRO A 1167 -29.02 -2.79 -38.03
C PRO A 1167 -30.21 -3.72 -38.35
N GLY A 1168 -31.41 -3.38 -37.87
CA GLY A 1168 -32.59 -4.20 -38.09
C GLY A 1168 -32.92 -4.33 -39.58
N GLU A 1169 -33.01 -5.57 -40.07
CA GLU A 1169 -33.68 -5.83 -41.34
C GLU A 1169 -35.18 -5.57 -41.15
N ALA A 1170 -35.70 -4.58 -41.86
CA ALA A 1170 -37.14 -4.41 -41.99
C ALA A 1170 -37.70 -5.64 -42.71
N VAL A 1171 -38.12 -6.65 -41.96
CA VAL A 1171 -38.98 -7.70 -42.49
C VAL A 1171 -40.32 -7.04 -42.80
N GLU A 1172 -40.52 -6.68 -44.07
CA GLU A 1172 -41.84 -6.29 -44.57
C GLU A 1172 -42.79 -7.46 -44.32
N GLY A 1173 -43.72 -7.23 -43.39
CA GLY A 1173 -44.77 -8.17 -43.06
C GLY A 1173 -45.65 -8.43 -44.27
N THR A 1174 -45.69 -9.67 -44.73
CA THR A 1174 -46.91 -10.22 -45.33
C THR A 1174 -47.78 -10.71 -44.20
N ASP A 1175 -48.71 -9.83 -43.85
CA ASP A 1175 -49.93 -10.10 -43.10
C ASP A 1175 -50.67 -11.29 -43.72
N ASP A 1176 -50.88 -12.36 -42.95
CA ASP A 1176 -52.11 -13.14 -43.03
C ASP A 1176 -52.27 -13.94 -41.73
N GLY A 1177 -53.19 -13.44 -40.90
CA GLY A 1177 -53.55 -14.05 -39.63
C GLY A 1177 -54.40 -15.31 -39.80
N THR A 1178 -54.22 -16.27 -38.90
CA THR A 1178 -55.34 -16.97 -38.24
C THR A 1178 -54.87 -17.75 -37.02
N THR A 1179 -55.53 -17.49 -35.90
CA THR A 1179 -55.53 -18.27 -34.65
C THR A 1179 -56.02 -19.70 -34.85
N LEU A 1180 -55.43 -20.72 -34.19
CA LEU A 1180 -56.17 -21.79 -33.47
C LEU A 1180 -55.27 -22.83 -32.75
N ASN A 1181 -55.90 -23.43 -31.73
CA ASN A 1181 -55.45 -24.34 -30.67
C ASN A 1181 -55.02 -25.77 -31.10
N THR A 1182 -54.23 -26.39 -30.21
CA THR A 1182 -54.23 -27.82 -29.75
C THR A 1182 -53.92 -28.99 -30.70
N THR A 1183 -52.88 -29.76 -30.30
CA THR A 1183 -52.74 -31.23 -30.20
C THR A 1183 -53.08 -32.16 -31.40
N THR A 1184 -52.06 -32.94 -31.82
CA THR A 1184 -52.06 -34.31 -32.42
C THR A 1184 -53.15 -34.69 -33.45
N ASP A 1185 -52.79 -34.98 -34.71
CA ASP A 1185 -52.43 -36.32 -35.23
C ASP A 1185 -52.33 -36.32 -36.79
N ILE A 1186 -51.70 -37.37 -37.32
CA ILE A 1186 -51.17 -37.71 -38.66
C ILE A 1186 -52.05 -37.47 -39.90
N GLY A 1187 -51.44 -37.05 -41.05
CA GLY A 1187 -51.84 -37.56 -42.39
C GLY A 1187 -51.75 -36.65 -43.63
N THR A 1188 -50.61 -36.73 -44.34
CA THR A 1188 -50.40 -36.64 -45.82
C THR A 1188 -50.70 -35.36 -46.63
N GLY A 1189 -49.62 -34.72 -47.13
CA GLY A 1189 -49.38 -34.59 -48.57
C GLY A 1189 -49.43 -33.19 -49.22
N THR A 1190 -48.37 -32.38 -49.09
CA THR A 1190 -47.61 -31.71 -50.20
C THR A 1190 -46.48 -30.85 -49.59
N GLU A 1191 -45.23 -31.12 -49.95
CA GLU A 1191 -44.02 -30.47 -49.43
C GLU A 1191 -43.88 -29.01 -49.91
N PRO A 1192 -43.68 -28.02 -49.01
CA PRO A 1192 -43.06 -26.75 -49.34
C PRO A 1192 -41.53 -26.92 -49.36
N ALA A 1193 -40.87 -26.27 -50.32
CA ALA A 1193 -39.44 -26.34 -50.55
C ALA A 1193 -38.63 -26.14 -49.26
N ALA A 1194 -37.77 -27.11 -48.96
CA ALA A 1194 -36.90 -27.14 -47.81
C ALA A 1194 -36.01 -25.88 -47.76
N VAL A 1195 -36.16 -25.11 -46.69
CA VAL A 1195 -35.09 -24.25 -46.19
C VAL A 1195 -33.94 -25.19 -45.81
N PRO A 1196 -32.71 -25.01 -46.32
CA PRO A 1196 -31.61 -25.87 -45.94
C PRO A 1196 -31.30 -25.68 -44.45
N THR A 1197 -31.66 -26.66 -43.63
CA THR A 1197 -31.07 -26.83 -42.29
C THR A 1197 -29.63 -27.27 -42.48
N PRO A 1198 -28.62 -26.47 -42.07
CA PRO A 1198 -27.25 -26.96 -42.05
C PRO A 1198 -27.17 -28.11 -41.06
N TRP A 1199 -26.84 -29.31 -41.56
CA TRP A 1199 -26.33 -30.36 -40.69
C TRP A 1199 -24.89 -29.98 -40.38
N VAL A 1200 -24.64 -29.61 -39.12
CA VAL A 1200 -23.27 -29.48 -38.61
C VAL A 1200 -22.66 -30.87 -38.63
N LEU A 1201 -21.89 -31.17 -39.67
CA LEU A 1201 -21.00 -32.32 -39.68
C LEU A 1201 -19.80 -31.89 -38.86
N SER A 1202 -19.85 -32.10 -37.54
CA SER A 1202 -18.64 -31.95 -36.73
C SER A 1202 -17.56 -32.86 -37.33
N ALA A 1203 -16.33 -32.40 -37.39
CA ALA A 1203 -15.14 -33.22 -37.64
C ALA A 1203 -14.91 -34.19 -36.46
N ARG A 1204 -15.93 -34.97 -36.11
CA ARG A 1204 -15.89 -36.09 -35.16
C ARG A 1204 -16.70 -37.19 -35.84
N THR A 1205 -15.99 -38.08 -36.51
CA THR A 1205 -16.48 -39.45 -36.79
C THR A 1205 -15.75 -40.45 -35.94
#